data_AF-A0A833ALL4-F1
#
_entry.id   AF-A0A833ALL4-F1
#
_cell.length_a   1.000
_cell.length_b   1.000
_cell.length_c   1.000
_cell.angle_alpha   90.00
_cell.angle_beta   90.00
_cell.angle_gamma   90.00
#
_symmetry.space_group_name_H-M   'P 1'
#
loop_
_entity.id
_entity.type
_entity.pdbx_description
1 polymer ?
#
loop_
_entity_poly.entity_id
_entity_poly.type
_entity_poly.pdbx_seq_one_letter_code
_entity_poly.pdbx_strand_id
1 'polypeptide(L)'
;MKSQYYFDKHPQLYRALLGIATVIVLWIWIVALYNTGRRATDENTFLDIPSPLYIKSDIPSNLIATGVKKPALKNTNPSSIQQGDILISINETMVRSKKEVHRLINELPDSTSLNLQVLNPRRNQTFDFNVKRSDFSLRHLRDLGPAVYVIQVFPGGASDRAGMKAGDLIVSINGQDFKDMFEADDIMSRGRSGTTIQYVILRENEWHTLQVTLAEFDVNISFIIFSICGLLVLGSGVFIGMRKPELIAARFIGWGLFFIGTYFAIFGALVLRLANPFHVFILFTSVSIALSAFIHGRIYFPIFDAGLYKKIIFVRISYALTGLLIFGFFVSGLQGAIWILLTQALMALILFLFDRRYYSNEYKRLVKPLKYLNLSGGLISIVISVLVVFYGNNNVAGYAGIPILVLPFSYFYIIGRYRLLDMDLRMRKNIQYVVVTILWSIFLFACFVYFMMLIPKLSENLPAIHFSGTLFEISRGPFDTSATETTRSVFTMIGAVFLAYLGLRFGRIGQAVIDKKFFRNKYDYQVTTRMLTRVLTKQLSLISLAGGIVKMLTDQMQLKRAGVILLRNEDECCCQENIGFREAQWLAFCSSKLADLVKLLRDSPTDMRYSIHSFPQELQDECVALGIMHVLKITSQGQLLGAVLIGEKRSETPFHRDDLDFLSYVAQQAAVAIENAFLHETITEQERLKHELEIARRIQLSSLPTESPALPGLDIAGTSVPALEVGGDYFDYLNDKDDNVTVIVGDVSGKGTSAALYMSRMQGILRSLITFNLKPRELLIHANVLLQQNLEKQFFMTILGGSFNANSKTLLLARAGHLPLYYFSKAKEKVELVTPSGIGLGLNSNSIFEKQLEEHKIAYSDGDVFLFVTDGITEAIDNHNQEFGENRLVTFLQQHHDKNAKEMCHVLMSTMAEYESRDDQTIVVVKAG
;
A
#
# COMPACT_ATOMS: atom_id res chain seq x y z
N MET A 1 50.20 11.39 0.18
CA MET A 1 50.17 10.03 0.77
C MET A 1 49.67 10.05 2.22
N LYS A 2 50.18 10.92 3.11
CA LYS A 2 49.63 11.09 4.49
C LYS A 2 48.16 11.56 4.54
N SER A 3 47.67 12.34 3.57
CA SER A 3 46.27 12.83 3.55
C SER A 3 45.22 11.79 3.10
N GLN A 4 45.60 10.78 2.31
CA GLN A 4 44.66 9.72 1.87
C GLN A 4 44.28 8.81 3.05
N TYR A 5 45.26 8.46 3.89
CA TYR A 5 45.06 7.72 5.14
C TYR A 5 44.37 8.55 6.23
N TYR A 6 44.41 9.88 6.10
CA TYR A 6 43.86 10.79 7.11
C TYR A 6 42.34 10.78 7.10
N PHE A 7 41.70 10.86 5.93
CA PHE A 7 40.23 10.78 5.84
C PHE A 7 39.68 9.37 6.07
N ASP A 8 40.53 8.33 5.94
CA ASP A 8 40.18 6.96 6.35
C ASP A 8 40.05 6.87 7.88
N LYS A 9 40.88 7.63 8.62
CA LYS A 9 40.83 7.75 10.09
C LYS A 9 39.88 8.83 10.60
N HIS A 10 39.54 9.82 9.78
CA HIS A 10 38.67 10.96 10.13
C HIS A 10 37.55 11.18 9.10
N PRO A 11 36.60 10.24 8.95
CA PRO A 11 35.50 10.34 7.98
C PRO A 11 34.56 11.53 8.25
N GLN A 12 34.46 11.97 9.51
CA GLN A 12 33.65 13.14 9.88
C GLN A 12 34.21 14.44 9.29
N LEU A 13 35.53 14.59 9.20
CA LEU A 13 36.14 15.78 8.58
C LEU A 13 35.86 15.82 7.07
N TYR A 14 35.87 14.67 6.39
CA TYR A 14 35.48 14.60 4.98
C TYR A 14 34.03 15.07 4.78
N ARG A 15 33.10 14.59 5.62
CA ARG A 15 31.70 15.01 5.57
C ARG A 15 31.55 16.52 5.82
N ALA A 16 32.28 17.07 6.79
CA ALA A 16 32.29 18.50 7.07
C ALA A 16 32.80 19.31 5.88
N LEU A 17 33.92 18.92 5.25
CA LEU A 17 34.48 19.60 4.09
C LEU A 17 33.55 19.56 2.88
N LEU A 18 32.96 18.41 2.58
CA LEU A 18 32.00 18.26 1.48
C LEU A 18 30.72 19.06 1.75
N GLY A 19 30.26 19.08 3.00
CA GLY A 19 29.11 19.90 3.43
C GLY A 19 29.36 21.40 3.29
N ILE A 20 30.49 21.90 3.79
CA ILE A 20 30.89 23.31 3.67
C ILE A 20 31.01 23.71 2.19
N ALA A 21 31.68 22.89 1.38
CA ALA A 21 31.80 23.13 -0.06
C ALA A 21 30.42 23.20 -0.74
N THR A 22 29.48 22.34 -0.35
CA THR A 22 28.11 22.34 -0.87
C THR A 22 27.38 23.63 -0.54
N VAL A 23 27.47 24.12 0.70
CA VAL A 23 26.84 25.38 1.11
C VAL A 23 27.42 26.56 0.32
N ILE A 24 28.75 26.61 0.14
CA ILE A 24 29.42 27.66 -0.64
C ILE A 24 28.94 27.66 -2.09
N VAL A 25 28.89 26.49 -2.74
CA VAL A 25 28.43 26.38 -4.13
C VAL A 25 26.95 26.76 -4.27
N LEU A 26 26.09 26.33 -3.35
CA LEU A 26 24.68 26.70 -3.36
C LEU A 26 24.50 28.21 -3.18
N TRP A 27 25.29 28.84 -2.32
CA TRP A 27 25.26 30.30 -2.14
C TRP A 27 25.70 31.04 -3.42
N ILE A 28 26.81 30.60 -4.05
CA ILE A 28 27.27 31.15 -5.34
C ILE A 28 26.18 30.99 -6.40
N TRP A 29 25.51 29.83 -6.45
CA TRP A 29 24.43 29.57 -7.38
C TRP A 29 23.20 30.48 -7.15
N ILE A 30 22.79 30.69 -5.89
CA ILE A 30 21.68 31.60 -5.54
C ILE A 30 22.02 33.04 -5.96
N VAL A 31 23.25 33.49 -5.68
CA VAL A 31 23.70 34.83 -6.08
C VAL A 31 23.74 34.96 -7.59
N ALA A 32 24.21 33.94 -8.32
CA ALA A 32 24.22 33.91 -9.77
C ALA A 32 22.79 33.95 -10.36
N LEU A 33 21.87 33.16 -9.82
CA LEU A 33 20.46 33.14 -10.21
C LEU A 33 19.80 34.51 -9.97
N TYR A 34 20.02 35.10 -8.79
CA TYR A 34 19.50 36.42 -8.43
C TYR A 34 20.01 37.53 -9.36
N ASN A 35 21.31 37.52 -9.66
CA ASN A 35 21.92 38.50 -10.57
C ASN A 35 21.45 38.33 -12.02
N THR A 36 21.21 37.09 -12.45
CA THR A 36 20.70 36.80 -13.80
C THR A 36 19.26 37.26 -13.95
N GLY A 37 18.39 37.01 -12.96
CA GLY A 37 16.97 37.37 -13.03
C GLY A 37 16.66 38.88 -12.93
N ARG A 38 17.64 39.74 -12.59
CA ARG A 38 17.46 41.19 -12.46
C ARG A 38 18.01 42.01 -13.63
N ARG A 39 18.79 41.40 -14.52
CA ARG A 39 19.42 42.09 -15.66
C ARG A 39 18.49 42.06 -16.84
N ALA A 40 18.36 43.20 -17.52
CA ALA A 40 17.62 43.29 -18.76
C ALA A 40 18.37 42.61 -19.91
N THR A 41 17.69 41.75 -20.65
CA THR A 41 18.20 41.10 -21.85
C THR A 41 17.36 41.55 -23.04
N ASP A 42 17.98 42.24 -23.99
CA ASP A 42 17.44 42.35 -25.35
C ASP A 42 18.06 41.20 -26.16
N GLU A 43 17.24 40.39 -26.83
CA GLU A 43 17.67 39.19 -27.56
C GLU A 43 18.35 39.51 -28.91
N ASN A 44 18.56 40.80 -29.18
CA ASN A 44 19.20 41.30 -30.38
C ASN A 44 20.69 40.94 -30.46
N THR A 45 21.17 40.74 -31.68
CA THR A 45 22.61 40.60 -31.96
C THR A 45 23.05 41.74 -32.87
N PHE A 46 24.09 42.48 -32.47
CA PHE A 46 24.68 43.59 -33.22
C PHE A 46 26.20 43.44 -33.30
N LEU A 47 26.82 44.03 -34.32
CA LEU A 47 28.29 44.05 -34.52
C LEU A 47 28.78 45.47 -34.77
N ASP A 48 30.06 45.69 -34.48
CA ASP A 48 30.77 46.93 -34.83
C ASP A 48 30.74 47.19 -36.34
N ILE A 49 30.54 48.45 -36.73
CA ILE A 49 30.72 48.85 -38.11
C ILE A 49 32.22 48.84 -38.49
N PRO A 50 32.58 48.35 -39.69
CA PRO A 50 33.98 48.25 -40.12
C PRO A 50 34.61 49.62 -40.44
N SER A 51 33.78 50.62 -40.71
CA SER A 51 34.16 52.00 -41.00
C SER A 51 33.00 52.94 -40.65
N PRO A 52 33.27 54.18 -40.21
CA PRO A 52 32.23 55.19 -39.96
C PRO A 52 31.57 55.77 -41.24
N LEU A 53 32.01 55.36 -42.43
CA LEU A 53 31.57 55.97 -43.69
C LEU A 53 30.27 55.32 -44.20
N TYR A 54 29.16 56.05 -44.02
CA TYR A 54 27.82 55.62 -44.42
C TYR A 54 27.40 56.19 -45.78
N ILE A 55 26.80 55.37 -46.64
CA ILE A 55 26.34 55.77 -47.97
C ILE A 55 24.92 56.33 -47.89
N LYS A 56 24.78 57.62 -48.20
CA LYS A 56 23.54 58.40 -48.01
C LYS A 56 22.58 58.34 -49.20
N SER A 57 23.05 57.95 -50.37
CA SER A 57 22.31 57.95 -51.63
C SER A 57 22.90 56.93 -52.58
N ASP A 58 22.05 56.25 -53.35
CA ASP A 58 22.44 55.20 -54.30
C ASP A 58 23.55 55.67 -55.27
N ILE A 59 24.45 54.75 -55.61
CA ILE A 59 25.57 54.98 -56.52
C ILE A 59 25.49 53.93 -57.64
N PRO A 60 25.42 54.35 -58.93
CA PRO A 60 25.49 53.42 -60.05
C PRO A 60 26.80 52.63 -60.02
N SER A 61 26.72 51.30 -60.06
CA SER A 61 27.90 50.45 -59.95
C SER A 61 27.71 49.12 -60.65
N ASN A 62 28.82 48.45 -60.97
CA ASN A 62 28.82 47.08 -61.50
C ASN A 62 29.41 46.13 -60.44
N LEU A 63 28.68 45.10 -60.03
CA LEU A 63 29.16 44.13 -59.06
C LEU A 63 30.33 43.30 -59.60
N ILE A 64 31.43 43.24 -58.86
CA ILE A 64 32.64 42.48 -59.21
C ILE A 64 32.62 41.10 -58.55
N ALA A 65 32.42 41.05 -57.22
CA ALA A 65 32.45 39.83 -56.42
C ALA A 65 31.69 39.99 -55.08
N THR A 66 31.30 38.86 -54.49
CA THR A 66 30.72 38.79 -53.13
C THR A 66 31.76 38.22 -52.16
N GLY A 67 32.05 38.93 -51.06
CA GLY A 67 32.93 38.45 -50.01
C GLY A 67 32.24 37.41 -49.11
N VAL A 68 32.88 36.24 -48.95
CA VAL A 68 32.55 35.12 -48.04
C VAL A 68 31.50 34.09 -48.53
N LYS A 69 31.93 32.81 -48.62
CA LYS A 69 31.10 31.61 -48.83
C LYS A 69 30.24 31.30 -47.59
N LYS A 70 29.01 31.82 -47.51
CA LYS A 70 27.90 31.24 -46.73
C LYS A 70 26.75 30.93 -47.68
N PRO A 71 25.89 29.92 -47.40
CA PRO A 71 24.82 29.54 -48.31
C PRO A 71 23.88 30.74 -48.48
N ALA A 72 23.80 31.24 -49.72
CA ALA A 72 22.97 32.38 -50.06
C ALA A 72 21.50 32.06 -49.78
N LEU A 73 20.86 32.88 -48.95
CA LEU A 73 19.41 33.08 -49.06
C LEU A 73 19.13 33.48 -50.51
N LYS A 74 18.20 32.77 -51.16
CA LYS A 74 17.72 33.07 -52.52
C LYS A 74 17.18 34.50 -52.56
N ASN A 75 18.04 35.47 -52.86
CA ASN A 75 17.64 36.83 -53.22
C ASN A 75 18.71 37.42 -54.14
N THR A 76 18.23 38.09 -55.18
CA THR A 76 18.97 38.72 -56.27
C THR A 76 20.20 39.50 -55.78
N ASN A 77 21.33 39.31 -56.46
CA ASN A 77 22.54 40.11 -56.24
C ASN A 77 22.21 41.59 -56.48
N PRO A 78 22.68 42.51 -55.62
CA PRO A 78 22.42 43.93 -55.78
C PRO A 78 23.06 44.43 -57.08
N SER A 79 22.30 45.16 -57.90
CA SER A 79 22.75 45.73 -59.17
C SER A 79 23.49 47.06 -59.01
N SER A 80 23.47 47.66 -57.81
CA SER A 80 24.13 48.93 -57.49
C SER A 80 24.45 49.00 -55.99
N ILE A 81 25.32 49.94 -55.60
CA ILE A 81 25.52 50.29 -54.19
C ILE A 81 24.29 51.05 -53.70
N GLN A 82 23.74 50.64 -52.56
CA GLN A 82 22.48 51.17 -52.04
C GLN A 82 22.71 52.15 -50.89
N GLN A 83 21.79 53.09 -50.72
CA GLN A 83 21.67 53.91 -49.51
C GLN A 83 21.52 52.99 -48.29
N GLY A 84 22.37 53.20 -47.28
CA GLY A 84 22.45 52.30 -46.13
C GLY A 84 23.71 51.44 -46.06
N ASP A 85 24.43 51.30 -47.17
CA ASP A 85 25.68 50.55 -47.19
C ASP A 85 26.81 51.31 -46.45
N ILE A 86 27.79 50.56 -45.93
CA ILE A 86 28.95 51.10 -45.20
C ILE A 86 30.19 50.89 -46.06
N LEU A 87 30.89 51.98 -46.38
CA LEU A 87 32.11 51.94 -47.19
C LEU A 87 33.29 51.42 -46.37
N ILE A 88 33.87 50.29 -46.77
CA ILE A 88 35.00 49.65 -46.10
C ILE A 88 36.33 50.16 -46.70
N SER A 89 36.49 50.02 -48.02
CA SER A 89 37.74 50.33 -48.71
C SER A 89 37.51 50.86 -50.12
N ILE A 90 38.50 51.62 -50.62
CA ILE A 90 38.59 52.10 -52.01
C ILE A 90 39.91 51.59 -52.58
N ASN A 91 39.87 50.86 -53.70
CA ASN A 91 41.04 50.23 -54.33
C ASN A 91 41.88 49.46 -53.29
N GLU A 92 41.23 48.62 -52.48
CA GLU A 92 41.83 47.81 -51.42
C GLU A 92 42.44 48.61 -50.25
N THR A 93 42.36 49.94 -50.26
CA THR A 93 42.80 50.80 -49.16
C THR A 93 41.62 51.08 -48.22
N MET A 94 41.71 50.62 -46.97
CA MET A 94 40.70 50.89 -45.93
C MET A 94 40.53 52.38 -45.69
N VAL A 95 39.28 52.83 -45.59
CA VAL A 95 38.99 54.27 -45.41
C VAL A 95 38.16 54.49 -44.16
N ARG A 96 38.59 55.43 -43.32
CA ARG A 96 38.00 55.71 -42.00
C ARG A 96 37.52 57.15 -41.85
N SER A 97 37.76 58.02 -42.82
CA SER A 97 37.25 59.40 -42.79
C SER A 97 37.01 59.97 -44.18
N LYS A 98 36.12 60.97 -44.27
CA LYS A 98 35.86 61.67 -45.54
C LYS A 98 37.10 62.37 -46.11
N LYS A 99 38.04 62.79 -45.25
CA LYS A 99 39.31 63.41 -45.66
C LYS A 99 40.20 62.41 -46.39
N GLU A 100 40.24 61.17 -45.92
CA GLU A 100 40.98 60.08 -46.59
C GLU A 100 40.34 59.71 -47.93
N VAL A 101 39.00 59.61 -47.97
CA VAL A 101 38.27 59.42 -49.24
C VAL A 101 38.64 60.53 -50.22
N HIS A 102 38.60 61.80 -49.79
CA HIS A 102 38.95 62.94 -50.64
C HIS A 102 40.36 62.79 -51.21
N ARG A 103 41.35 62.50 -50.36
CA ARG A 103 42.74 62.32 -50.80
C ARG A 103 42.90 61.20 -51.84
N LEU A 104 42.21 60.07 -51.66
CA LEU A 104 42.28 58.92 -52.56
C LEU A 104 41.64 59.17 -53.93
N ILE A 105 40.64 60.05 -54.01
CA ILE A 105 39.86 60.25 -55.24
C ILE A 105 40.16 61.58 -55.95
N ASN A 106 40.79 62.57 -55.31
CA ASN A 106 40.95 63.92 -55.86
C ASN A 106 41.98 64.02 -57.00
N GLU A 107 42.93 63.08 -57.08
CA GLU A 107 43.99 63.04 -58.10
C GLU A 107 43.68 62.10 -59.29
N LEU A 108 42.54 61.41 -59.26
CA LEU A 108 42.15 60.42 -60.28
C LEU A 108 41.29 61.05 -61.39
N PRO A 109 41.59 60.78 -62.68
CA PRO A 109 40.73 61.19 -63.81
C PRO A 109 39.30 60.66 -63.68
N ASP A 110 38.30 61.42 -64.15
CA ASP A 110 36.87 61.05 -64.06
C ASP A 110 36.51 59.74 -64.79
N SER A 111 37.31 59.31 -65.77
CA SER A 111 37.14 58.04 -66.49
C SER A 111 37.66 56.82 -65.72
N THR A 112 38.30 57.01 -64.57
CA THR A 112 38.93 55.93 -63.79
C THR A 112 37.86 55.11 -63.07
N SER A 113 38.03 53.79 -63.08
CA SER A 113 37.15 52.85 -62.39
C SER A 113 37.66 52.61 -60.98
N LEU A 114 36.83 52.87 -59.96
CA LEU A 114 37.11 52.67 -58.54
C LEU A 114 36.55 51.33 -58.10
N ASN A 115 37.36 50.51 -57.41
CA ASN A 115 36.87 49.33 -56.72
C ASN A 115 36.45 49.71 -55.29
N LEU A 116 35.15 49.73 -55.01
CA LEU A 116 34.59 50.05 -53.71
C LEU A 116 34.13 48.76 -53.03
N GLN A 117 34.68 48.48 -51.84
CA GLN A 117 34.16 47.43 -50.98
C GLN A 117 33.18 48.02 -49.98
N VAL A 118 31.97 47.47 -49.91
CA VAL A 118 30.91 47.95 -49.02
C VAL A 118 30.32 46.80 -48.21
N LEU A 119 29.97 47.06 -46.95
CA LEU A 119 29.15 46.17 -46.13
C LEU A 119 27.69 46.60 -46.27
N ASN A 120 26.81 45.66 -46.65
CA ASN A 120 25.38 45.86 -46.57
C ASN A 120 24.87 45.36 -45.21
N PRO A 121 24.45 46.25 -44.29
CA PRO A 121 24.05 45.84 -42.94
C PRO A 121 22.80 44.95 -42.91
N ARG A 122 21.89 45.10 -43.89
CA ARG A 122 20.65 44.30 -43.98
C ARG A 122 20.91 42.85 -44.34
N ARG A 123 21.90 42.62 -45.20
CA ARG A 123 22.29 41.28 -45.65
C ARG A 123 23.43 40.69 -44.81
N ASN A 124 24.08 41.51 -43.98
CA ASN A 124 25.29 41.17 -43.25
C ASN A 124 26.35 40.54 -44.18
N GLN A 125 26.56 41.18 -45.34
CA GLN A 125 27.43 40.71 -46.42
C GLN A 125 28.24 41.85 -47.01
N THR A 126 29.47 41.55 -47.39
CA THR A 126 30.34 42.50 -48.09
C THR A 126 30.29 42.27 -49.60
N PHE A 127 30.25 43.38 -50.34
CA PHE A 127 30.17 43.40 -51.79
C PHE A 127 31.28 44.28 -52.35
N ASP A 128 31.92 43.83 -53.43
CA ASP A 128 32.92 44.59 -54.16
C ASP A 128 32.29 45.10 -55.45
N PHE A 129 32.31 46.42 -55.64
CA PHE A 129 31.66 47.10 -56.75
C PHE A 129 32.66 47.94 -57.54
N ASN A 130 32.52 47.91 -58.87
CA ASN A 130 33.23 48.81 -59.75
C ASN A 130 32.37 50.05 -60.04
N VAL A 131 32.90 51.23 -59.72
CA VAL A 131 32.19 52.51 -59.82
C VAL A 131 33.01 53.48 -60.65
N LYS A 132 32.39 54.18 -61.60
CA LYS A 132 33.11 55.25 -62.31
C LYS A 132 33.40 56.39 -61.36
N ARG A 133 34.60 56.96 -61.41
CA ARG A 133 35.01 58.08 -60.57
C ARG A 133 34.05 59.29 -60.69
N SER A 134 33.46 59.53 -61.85
CA SER A 134 32.43 60.56 -62.09
C SER A 134 31.17 60.39 -61.23
N ASP A 135 30.81 59.14 -60.93
CA ASP A 135 29.54 58.77 -60.28
C ASP A 135 29.69 58.69 -58.76
N PHE A 136 30.92 58.80 -58.24
CA PHE A 136 31.24 58.77 -56.82
C PHE A 136 31.81 60.11 -56.34
N SER A 137 31.14 60.73 -55.38
CA SER A 137 31.60 61.97 -54.75
C SER A 137 31.41 61.94 -53.23
N LEU A 138 32.13 62.82 -52.52
CA LEU A 138 31.97 62.99 -51.06
C LEU A 138 30.53 63.34 -50.65
N ARG A 139 29.71 63.84 -51.58
CA ARG A 139 28.30 64.09 -51.33
C ARG A 139 27.57 62.80 -51.03
N HIS A 140 27.95 61.64 -51.55
CA HIS A 140 27.28 60.35 -51.27
C HIS A 140 27.59 59.80 -49.87
N LEU A 141 28.52 60.39 -49.12
CA LEU A 141 28.96 59.87 -47.83
C LEU A 141 28.43 60.70 -46.65
N ARG A 142 28.14 60.04 -45.54
CA ARG A 142 27.91 60.58 -44.19
C ARG A 142 28.98 60.00 -43.27
N ASP A 143 29.51 60.84 -42.38
CA ASP A 143 30.46 60.41 -41.36
C ASP A 143 29.65 60.05 -40.12
N LEU A 144 29.74 58.81 -39.66
CA LEU A 144 29.09 58.35 -38.45
C LEU A 144 30.09 58.38 -37.28
N GLY A 145 29.58 58.59 -36.06
CA GLY A 145 30.33 58.26 -34.85
C GLY A 145 30.48 56.73 -34.70
N PRO A 146 31.00 56.27 -33.56
CA PRO A 146 30.97 54.85 -33.26
C PRO A 146 29.51 54.38 -33.21
N ALA A 147 29.21 53.32 -33.94
CA ALA A 147 27.87 52.76 -34.07
C ALA A 147 27.97 51.25 -34.29
N VAL A 148 26.90 50.54 -33.98
CA VAL A 148 26.78 49.10 -34.18
C VAL A 148 25.59 48.82 -35.08
N TYR A 149 25.70 47.85 -35.97
CA TYR A 149 24.58 47.48 -36.84
C TYR A 149 23.92 46.19 -36.34
N VAL A 150 22.59 46.17 -36.40
CA VAL A 150 21.76 45.06 -35.91
C VAL A 150 21.73 43.97 -36.97
N ILE A 151 22.13 42.75 -36.61
CA ILE A 151 22.17 41.61 -37.52
C ILE A 151 20.88 40.81 -37.47
N GLN A 152 20.36 40.65 -36.26
CA GLN A 152 19.18 39.84 -36.02
C GLN A 152 18.36 40.47 -34.91
N VAL A 153 17.07 40.61 -35.18
CA VAL A 153 16.03 40.99 -34.21
C VAL A 153 15.16 39.76 -33.97
N PHE A 154 14.90 39.42 -32.71
CA PHE A 154 14.10 38.25 -32.37
C PHE A 154 12.59 38.54 -32.55
N PRO A 155 11.85 37.78 -33.38
CA PRO A 155 10.43 38.04 -33.63
C PRO A 155 9.61 38.01 -32.34
N GLY A 156 8.84 39.07 -32.08
CA GLY A 156 8.05 39.25 -30.86
C GLY A 156 8.84 39.68 -29.62
N GLY A 157 10.18 39.83 -29.73
CA GLY A 157 11.06 40.33 -28.68
C GLY A 157 10.86 41.82 -28.37
N ALA A 158 11.54 42.33 -27.32
CA ALA A 158 11.38 43.72 -26.87
C ALA A 158 11.66 44.75 -27.98
N SER A 159 12.75 44.54 -28.73
CA SER A 159 13.13 45.43 -29.83
C SER A 159 12.31 45.27 -31.10
N ASP A 160 11.80 44.07 -31.39
CA ASP A 160 10.86 43.85 -32.52
C ASP A 160 9.54 44.60 -32.28
N ARG A 161 9.01 44.51 -31.05
CA ARG A 161 7.80 45.25 -30.63
C ARG A 161 8.00 46.77 -30.71
N ALA A 162 9.22 47.25 -30.49
CA ALA A 162 9.58 48.66 -30.65
C ALA A 162 9.84 49.06 -32.11
N GLY A 163 9.81 48.11 -33.06
CA GLY A 163 9.96 48.37 -34.49
C GLY A 163 11.39 48.37 -35.01
N MET A 164 12.35 47.80 -34.27
CA MET A 164 13.73 47.60 -34.73
C MET A 164 13.79 46.53 -35.84
N LYS A 165 14.68 46.72 -36.82
CA LYS A 165 14.85 45.81 -37.96
C LYS A 165 16.32 45.44 -38.13
N ALA A 166 16.56 44.27 -38.71
CA ALA A 166 17.90 43.89 -39.14
C ALA A 166 18.43 44.89 -40.19
N GLY A 167 19.66 45.34 -39.99
CA GLY A 167 20.33 46.38 -40.78
C GLY A 167 20.20 47.79 -40.23
N ASP A 168 19.46 48.02 -39.14
CA ASP A 168 19.47 49.30 -38.42
C ASP A 168 20.84 49.55 -37.78
N LEU A 169 21.30 50.80 -37.78
CA LEU A 169 22.52 51.19 -37.06
C LEU A 169 22.13 51.88 -35.75
N ILE A 170 22.53 51.33 -34.61
CA ILE A 170 22.39 51.96 -33.31
C ILE A 170 23.56 52.92 -33.12
N VAL A 171 23.26 54.16 -32.75
CA VAL A 171 24.26 55.23 -32.56
C VAL A 171 24.37 55.66 -31.11
N SER A 172 23.26 55.66 -30.36
CA SER A 172 23.28 55.90 -28.91
C SER A 172 22.18 55.14 -28.19
N ILE A 173 22.41 54.84 -26.91
CA ILE A 173 21.50 54.08 -26.03
C ILE A 173 21.29 54.88 -24.75
N ASN A 174 20.04 55.19 -24.40
CA ASN A 174 19.68 56.05 -23.26
C ASN A 174 20.40 57.42 -23.27
N GLY A 175 20.66 57.96 -24.46
CA GLY A 175 21.39 59.23 -24.64
C GLY A 175 22.89 59.14 -24.31
N GLN A 176 23.43 57.93 -24.10
CA GLN A 176 24.86 57.68 -23.95
C GLN A 176 25.44 57.15 -25.27
N ASP A 177 26.54 57.77 -25.71
CA ASP A 177 27.37 57.27 -26.80
C ASP A 177 28.26 56.11 -26.29
N PHE A 178 28.59 55.18 -27.16
CA PHE A 178 29.48 54.04 -26.88
C PHE A 178 30.56 53.96 -27.96
N LYS A 179 31.68 53.28 -27.67
CA LYS A 179 32.79 53.12 -28.61
C LYS A 179 32.71 51.86 -29.46
N ASP A 180 32.23 50.78 -28.87
CA ASP A 180 32.17 49.45 -29.48
C ASP A 180 30.94 48.67 -28.99
N MET A 181 30.72 47.50 -29.57
CA MET A 181 29.62 46.60 -29.23
C MET A 181 29.64 46.14 -27.78
N PHE A 182 30.81 46.08 -27.12
CA PHE A 182 30.89 45.66 -25.73
C PHE A 182 30.40 46.75 -24.79
N GLU A 183 30.76 48.01 -25.05
CA GLU A 183 30.26 49.15 -24.29
C GLU A 183 28.76 49.39 -24.54
N ALA A 184 28.29 49.18 -25.77
CA ALA A 184 26.85 49.18 -26.08
C ALA A 184 26.08 48.12 -25.27
N ASP A 185 26.56 46.87 -25.26
CA ASP A 185 25.95 45.76 -24.51
C ASP A 185 25.98 46.03 -22.99
N ASP A 186 27.06 46.60 -22.47
CA ASP A 186 27.16 46.96 -21.05
C ASP A 186 26.13 48.03 -20.66
N ILE A 187 25.97 49.10 -21.45
CA ILE A 187 24.97 50.16 -21.22
C ILE A 187 23.55 49.58 -21.22
N MET A 188 23.24 48.65 -22.13
CA MET A 188 21.95 47.95 -22.14
C MET A 188 21.76 47.08 -20.90
N SER A 189 22.78 46.31 -20.53
CA SER A 189 22.70 45.33 -19.44
C SER A 189 22.56 45.95 -18.04
N ARG A 190 22.92 47.24 -17.90
CA ARG A 190 22.70 48.05 -16.68
C ARG A 190 21.23 48.46 -16.48
N GLY A 191 20.40 48.35 -17.51
CA GLY A 191 18.95 48.56 -17.42
C GLY A 191 18.28 47.54 -16.51
N ARG A 192 17.23 47.96 -15.78
CA ARG A 192 16.43 47.04 -14.94
C ARG A 192 15.30 46.45 -15.80
N SER A 193 15.00 45.17 -15.59
CA SER A 193 13.81 44.52 -16.16
C SER A 193 12.55 45.35 -15.88
N GLY A 194 11.68 45.51 -16.89
CA GLY A 194 10.51 46.39 -16.84
C GLY A 194 10.76 47.89 -17.09
N THR A 195 12.00 48.31 -17.34
CA THR A 195 12.29 49.70 -17.75
C THR A 195 12.28 49.87 -19.27
N THR A 196 12.04 51.09 -19.73
CA THR A 196 12.11 51.43 -21.15
C THR A 196 13.49 51.99 -21.48
N ILE A 197 14.16 51.40 -22.46
CA ILE A 197 15.44 51.86 -22.99
C ILE A 197 15.18 52.63 -24.29
N GLN A 198 15.80 53.80 -24.42
CA GLN A 198 15.71 54.61 -25.62
C GLN A 198 16.89 54.31 -26.56
N TYR A 199 16.61 53.82 -27.77
CA TYR A 199 17.60 53.64 -28.83
C TYR A 199 17.48 54.75 -29.86
N VAL A 200 18.60 55.37 -30.22
CA VAL A 200 18.69 56.23 -31.41
C VAL A 200 19.31 55.43 -32.53
N ILE A 201 18.52 55.17 -33.57
CA ILE A 201 18.95 54.39 -34.73
C ILE A 201 18.95 55.21 -36.01
N LEU A 202 19.78 54.79 -36.96
CA LEU A 202 19.82 55.29 -38.32
C LEU A 202 19.32 54.18 -39.28
N ARG A 203 18.25 54.47 -40.02
CA ARG A 203 17.66 53.59 -41.03
C ARG A 203 17.42 54.41 -42.30
N GLU A 204 17.89 53.92 -43.44
CA GLU A 204 17.68 54.60 -44.75
C GLU A 204 18.02 56.11 -44.71
N ASN A 205 19.12 56.50 -44.04
CA ASN A 205 19.57 57.87 -43.86
C ASN A 205 18.69 58.77 -42.95
N GLU A 206 17.62 58.23 -42.37
CA GLU A 206 16.72 58.89 -41.41
C GLU A 206 16.99 58.44 -39.97
N TRP A 207 16.87 59.37 -39.03
CA TRP A 207 17.04 59.11 -37.60
C TRP A 207 15.71 58.69 -36.99
N HIS A 208 15.68 57.56 -36.29
CA HIS A 208 14.52 57.11 -35.53
C HIS A 208 14.89 56.92 -34.06
N THR A 209 13.96 57.27 -33.18
CA THR A 209 14.06 56.98 -31.76
C THR A 209 13.11 55.85 -31.43
N LEU A 210 13.63 54.72 -30.96
CA LEU A 210 12.84 53.57 -30.55
C LEU A 210 12.79 53.50 -29.02
N GLN A 211 11.59 53.31 -28.48
CA GLN A 211 11.37 53.10 -27.05
C GLN A 211 11.16 51.59 -26.82
N VAL A 212 12.19 50.93 -26.33
CA VAL A 212 12.20 49.48 -26.13
C VAL A 212 11.85 49.15 -24.70
N THR A 213 10.64 48.64 -24.47
CA THR A 213 10.21 48.18 -23.15
C THR A 213 10.64 46.74 -22.90
N LEU A 214 11.53 46.57 -21.92
CA LEU A 214 12.09 45.28 -21.53
C LEU A 214 11.08 44.45 -20.74
N ALA A 215 11.17 43.12 -20.82
CA ALA A 215 10.32 42.23 -20.06
C ALA A 215 10.53 42.42 -18.53
N GLU A 216 9.46 42.26 -17.74
CA GLU A 216 9.51 42.36 -16.27
C GLU A 216 10.31 41.21 -15.63
N PHE A 217 10.34 40.05 -16.27
CA PHE A 217 11.10 38.88 -15.82
C PHE A 217 11.63 38.11 -17.04
N ASP A 218 12.95 38.04 -17.18
CA ASP A 218 13.60 37.39 -18.32
C ASP A 218 14.66 36.39 -17.82
N VAL A 219 14.24 35.12 -17.66
CA VAL A 219 15.14 34.02 -17.30
C VAL A 219 15.10 32.99 -18.41
N ASN A 220 16.24 32.80 -19.08
CA ASN A 220 16.35 31.82 -20.15
C ASN A 220 16.03 30.40 -19.63
N ILE A 221 15.06 29.72 -20.24
CA ILE A 221 14.64 28.37 -19.85
C ILE A 221 15.81 27.37 -19.92
N SER A 222 16.76 27.59 -20.82
CA SER A 222 17.98 26.80 -20.95
C SER A 222 18.85 26.87 -19.70
N PHE A 223 18.93 28.04 -19.08
CA PHE A 223 19.68 28.22 -17.83
C PHE A 223 19.02 27.49 -16.67
N ILE A 224 17.69 27.50 -16.59
CA ILE A 224 16.93 26.77 -15.56
C ILE A 224 17.17 25.26 -15.71
N ILE A 225 17.07 24.73 -16.93
CA ILE A 225 17.28 23.30 -17.21
C ILE A 225 18.72 22.89 -16.82
N PHE A 226 19.74 23.64 -17.24
CA PHE A 226 21.12 23.36 -16.85
C PHE A 226 21.35 23.44 -15.35
N SER A 227 20.78 24.46 -14.70
CA SER A 227 20.92 24.67 -13.26
C SER A 227 20.36 23.49 -12.47
N ILE A 228 19.13 23.07 -12.79
CA ILE A 228 18.47 21.94 -12.15
C ILE A 228 19.26 20.64 -12.41
N CYS A 229 19.67 20.39 -13.65
CA CYS A 229 20.47 19.20 -13.98
C CYS A 229 21.80 19.19 -13.23
N GLY A 230 22.49 20.33 -13.16
CA GLY A 230 23.74 20.49 -12.41
C GLY A 230 23.58 20.24 -10.91
N LEU A 231 22.52 20.78 -10.30
CA LEU A 231 22.19 20.56 -8.89
C LEU A 231 21.86 19.09 -8.60
N LEU A 232 21.16 18.39 -9.49
CA LEU A 232 20.89 16.96 -9.35
C LEU A 232 22.18 16.12 -9.39
N VAL A 233 23.09 16.44 -10.31
CA VAL A 233 24.39 15.78 -10.42
C VAL A 233 25.26 16.07 -9.18
N LEU A 234 25.27 17.32 -8.72
CA LEU A 234 25.96 17.74 -7.50
C LEU A 234 25.41 16.98 -6.28
N GLY A 235 24.08 16.96 -6.10
CA GLY A 235 23.41 16.28 -5.00
C GLY A 235 23.68 14.77 -5.01
N SER A 236 23.75 14.16 -6.19
CA SER A 236 24.14 12.76 -6.37
C SER A 236 25.58 12.51 -5.88
N GLY A 237 26.51 13.40 -6.22
CA GLY A 237 27.90 13.34 -5.75
C GLY A 237 28.03 13.50 -4.23
N VAL A 238 27.31 14.47 -3.66
CA VAL A 238 27.25 14.68 -2.20
C VAL A 238 26.70 13.44 -1.50
N PHE A 239 25.61 12.87 -2.01
CA PHE A 239 25.00 11.67 -1.45
C PHE A 239 25.97 10.47 -1.44
N ILE A 240 26.63 10.19 -2.57
CA ILE A 240 27.60 9.08 -2.67
C ILE A 240 28.79 9.31 -1.72
N GLY A 241 29.33 10.54 -1.68
CA GLY A 241 30.46 10.89 -0.80
C GLY A 241 30.11 10.80 0.69
N MET A 242 28.92 11.26 1.11
CA MET A 242 28.53 11.29 2.52
C MET A 242 28.15 9.91 3.07
N ARG A 243 27.63 9.01 2.24
CA ARG A 243 27.09 7.71 2.68
C ARG A 243 28.17 6.79 3.24
N LYS A 244 29.32 6.69 2.56
CA LYS A 244 30.46 5.83 2.95
C LYS A 244 31.79 6.57 2.74
N PRO A 245 32.10 7.60 3.55
CA PRO A 245 33.30 8.42 3.41
C PRO A 245 34.62 7.64 3.66
N GLU A 246 34.53 6.50 4.33
CA GLU A 246 35.63 5.56 4.58
C GLU A 246 36.12 4.89 3.29
N LEU A 247 35.26 4.78 2.26
CA LEU A 247 35.63 4.18 0.99
C LEU A 247 36.28 5.21 0.07
N ILE A 248 37.53 4.97 -0.31
CA ILE A 248 38.30 5.80 -1.23
C ILE A 248 37.54 6.04 -2.55
N ALA A 249 36.89 5.00 -3.08
CA ALA A 249 36.08 5.06 -4.29
C ALA A 249 34.91 6.07 -4.18
N ALA A 250 34.18 6.02 -3.07
CA ALA A 250 33.03 6.90 -2.83
C ALA A 250 33.44 8.37 -2.74
N ARG A 251 34.62 8.65 -2.14
CA ARG A 251 35.14 10.02 -2.03
C ARG A 251 35.48 10.63 -3.39
N PHE A 252 36.18 9.90 -4.25
CA PHE A 252 36.61 10.42 -5.55
C PHE A 252 35.46 10.53 -6.55
N ILE A 253 34.52 9.58 -6.54
CA ILE A 253 33.29 9.68 -7.35
C ILE A 253 32.42 10.82 -6.85
N GLY A 254 32.27 10.96 -5.52
CA GLY A 254 31.53 12.04 -4.90
C GLY A 254 32.08 13.41 -5.29
N TRP A 255 33.40 13.62 -5.19
CA TRP A 255 34.04 14.87 -5.63
C TRP A 255 33.94 15.08 -7.15
N GLY A 256 34.10 14.02 -7.95
CA GLY A 256 33.95 14.11 -9.41
C GLY A 256 32.55 14.60 -9.82
N LEU A 257 31.50 14.01 -9.24
CA LEU A 257 30.11 14.41 -9.49
C LEU A 257 29.77 15.78 -8.87
N PHE A 258 30.36 16.12 -7.73
CA PHE A 258 30.21 17.44 -7.10
C PHE A 258 30.72 18.56 -8.00
N PHE A 259 31.95 18.45 -8.50
CA PHE A 259 32.57 19.50 -9.31
C PHE A 259 31.97 19.60 -10.71
N ILE A 260 31.59 18.48 -11.34
CA ILE A 260 30.89 18.53 -12.63
C ILE A 260 29.47 19.11 -12.48
N GLY A 261 28.77 18.80 -11.38
CA GLY A 261 27.49 19.40 -11.06
C GLY A 261 27.60 20.90 -10.78
N THR A 262 28.66 21.33 -10.08
CA THR A 262 29.00 22.74 -9.84
C THR A 262 29.22 23.49 -11.15
N TYR A 263 29.97 22.87 -12.08
CA TYR A 263 30.17 23.43 -13.41
C TYR A 263 28.83 23.68 -14.09
N PHE A 264 27.97 22.67 -14.23
CA PHE A 264 26.69 22.84 -14.94
C PHE A 264 25.69 23.75 -14.22
N ALA A 265 25.68 23.75 -12.89
CA ALA A 265 24.80 24.61 -12.11
C ALA A 265 25.11 26.10 -12.34
N ILE A 266 26.38 26.44 -12.53
CA ILE A 266 26.84 27.83 -12.69
C ILE A 266 27.03 28.20 -14.18
N PHE A 267 27.27 27.22 -15.06
CA PHE A 267 27.62 27.41 -16.48
C PHE A 267 26.58 28.22 -17.26
N GLY A 268 25.28 27.93 -17.08
CA GLY A 268 24.24 28.62 -17.83
C GLY A 268 24.06 30.10 -17.44
N ALA A 269 24.52 30.52 -16.26
CA ALA A 269 24.56 31.94 -15.88
C ALA A 269 25.71 32.69 -16.59
N LEU A 270 26.72 31.95 -17.08
CA LEU A 270 27.97 32.50 -17.59
C LEU A 270 28.05 32.56 -19.12
N VAL A 271 27.49 31.58 -19.84
CA VAL A 271 27.56 31.51 -21.32
C VAL A 271 26.92 32.72 -21.99
N LEU A 272 25.92 33.33 -21.36
CA LEU A 272 25.15 34.37 -22.02
C LEU A 272 25.84 35.74 -22.03
N ARG A 273 26.67 36.11 -21.04
CA ARG A 273 27.22 37.48 -20.94
C ARG A 273 28.56 37.52 -20.21
N LEU A 274 29.63 37.80 -20.94
CA LEU A 274 31.00 37.99 -20.46
C LEU A 274 31.05 39.04 -19.34
N ALA A 275 31.17 38.66 -18.05
CA ALA A 275 31.20 39.69 -17.00
C ALA A 275 31.98 39.40 -15.69
N ASN A 276 32.63 38.25 -15.46
CA ASN A 276 33.59 38.19 -14.32
C ASN A 276 34.67 37.10 -14.48
N PRO A 277 35.97 37.44 -14.53
CA PRO A 277 37.05 36.45 -14.59
C PRO A 277 37.04 35.47 -13.41
N PHE A 278 36.49 35.85 -12.25
CA PHE A 278 36.34 34.99 -11.09
C PHE A 278 35.39 33.80 -11.33
N HIS A 279 34.27 34.02 -12.03
CA HIS A 279 33.33 32.93 -12.30
C HIS A 279 33.85 31.98 -13.39
N VAL A 280 34.53 32.51 -14.41
CA VAL A 280 35.22 31.69 -15.42
C VAL A 280 36.30 30.83 -14.75
N PHE A 281 37.04 31.40 -13.79
CA PHE A 281 38.03 30.66 -13.00
C PHE A 281 37.40 29.50 -12.20
N ILE A 282 36.26 29.73 -11.53
CA ILE A 282 35.54 28.68 -10.78
C ILE A 282 35.09 27.55 -11.71
N LEU A 283 34.52 27.87 -12.86
CA LEU A 283 34.02 26.90 -13.83
C LEU A 283 35.16 26.06 -14.41
N PHE A 284 36.25 26.72 -14.81
CA PHE A 284 37.47 26.06 -15.30
C PHE A 284 38.04 25.09 -14.27
N THR A 285 38.26 25.60 -13.05
CA THR A 285 38.80 24.83 -11.92
C THR A 285 37.90 23.62 -11.60
N SER A 286 36.58 23.80 -11.64
CA SER A 286 35.62 22.73 -11.37
C SER A 286 35.75 21.58 -12.38
N VAL A 287 35.78 21.87 -13.69
CA VAL A 287 35.90 20.83 -14.73
C VAL A 287 37.24 20.10 -14.63
N SER A 288 38.33 20.85 -14.44
CA SER A 288 39.67 20.25 -14.38
C SER A 288 39.83 19.34 -13.15
N ILE A 289 39.33 19.76 -11.97
CA ILE A 289 39.37 18.93 -10.76
C ILE A 289 38.43 17.72 -10.89
N ALA A 290 37.22 17.89 -11.44
CA ALA A 290 36.27 16.80 -11.63
C ALA A 290 36.90 15.66 -12.44
N LEU A 291 37.62 16.01 -13.51
CA LEU A 291 38.20 15.04 -14.43
C LEU A 291 39.37 14.27 -13.80
N SER A 292 40.26 14.97 -13.09
CA SER A 292 41.32 14.32 -12.29
C SER A 292 40.73 13.43 -11.17
N ALA A 293 39.61 13.83 -10.56
CA ALA A 293 38.91 13.02 -9.55
C ALA A 293 38.32 11.73 -10.15
N PHE A 294 37.71 11.79 -11.34
CA PHE A 294 37.21 10.60 -12.04
C PHE A 294 38.33 9.65 -12.46
N ILE A 295 39.46 10.17 -12.96
CA ILE A 295 40.65 9.36 -13.30
C ILE A 295 41.18 8.65 -12.06
N HIS A 296 41.24 9.35 -10.92
CA HIS A 296 41.67 8.77 -9.65
C HIS A 296 40.66 7.72 -9.13
N GLY A 297 39.35 7.99 -9.24
CA GLY A 297 38.28 7.10 -8.81
C GLY A 297 38.25 5.77 -9.58
N ARG A 298 38.66 5.74 -10.85
CA ARG A 298 38.72 4.54 -11.71
C ARG A 298 39.63 3.43 -11.17
N ILE A 299 40.63 3.76 -10.34
CA ILE A 299 41.50 2.76 -9.70
C ILE A 299 40.72 1.93 -8.68
N TYR A 300 39.74 2.55 -8.02
CA TYR A 300 39.04 1.98 -6.87
C TYR A 300 37.60 1.57 -7.20
N PHE A 301 37.05 2.00 -8.34
CA PHE A 301 35.68 1.71 -8.78
C PHE A 301 35.64 1.22 -10.23
N PRO A 302 34.84 0.19 -10.57
CA PRO A 302 33.85 -0.51 -9.73
C PRO A 302 34.43 -1.42 -8.64
N ILE A 303 35.61 -1.99 -8.89
CA ILE A 303 36.38 -2.82 -7.96
C ILE A 303 37.83 -2.32 -8.01
N PHE A 304 38.58 -2.46 -6.90
CA PHE A 304 40.00 -2.13 -6.87
C PHE A 304 40.79 -2.94 -7.90
N ASP A 305 41.54 -2.24 -8.77
CA ASP A 305 42.39 -2.86 -9.78
C ASP A 305 43.88 -2.60 -9.46
N ALA A 306 44.57 -3.68 -9.06
CA ALA A 306 45.99 -3.65 -8.72
C ALA A 306 46.90 -3.31 -9.91
N GLY A 307 46.48 -3.62 -11.16
CA GLY A 307 47.21 -3.28 -12.38
C GLY A 307 47.13 -1.79 -12.71
N LEU A 308 45.98 -1.16 -12.48
CA LEU A 308 45.79 0.28 -12.57
C LEU A 308 46.50 1.04 -11.44
N TYR A 309 46.55 0.46 -10.23
CA TYR A 309 47.27 1.05 -9.10
C TYR A 309 48.79 1.16 -9.36
N LYS A 310 49.40 0.18 -10.04
CA LYS A 310 50.82 0.27 -10.49
C LYS A 310 51.09 1.46 -11.41
N LYS A 311 50.05 2.01 -12.04
CA LYS A 311 50.08 3.16 -12.95
C LYS A 311 49.64 4.47 -12.29
N ILE A 312 49.70 4.58 -10.96
CA ILE A 312 49.33 5.79 -10.21
C ILE A 312 50.10 7.05 -10.67
N ILE A 313 51.24 6.90 -11.36
CA ILE A 313 51.97 8.01 -11.96
C ILE A 313 51.12 8.81 -12.95
N PHE A 314 50.23 8.16 -13.71
CA PHE A 314 49.31 8.84 -14.63
C PHE A 314 48.26 9.67 -13.87
N VAL A 315 47.82 9.20 -12.70
CA VAL A 315 46.95 9.98 -11.82
C VAL A 315 47.70 11.23 -11.34
N ARG A 316 48.95 11.09 -10.88
CA ARG A 316 49.78 12.24 -10.47
C ARG A 316 50.00 13.23 -11.60
N ILE A 317 50.28 12.75 -12.81
CA ILE A 317 50.39 13.57 -14.01
C ILE A 317 49.07 14.32 -14.26
N SER A 318 47.91 13.67 -14.10
CA SER A 318 46.62 14.35 -14.30
C SER A 318 46.38 15.50 -13.33
N TYR A 319 46.80 15.39 -12.07
CA TYR A 319 46.69 16.50 -11.09
C TYR A 319 47.75 17.58 -11.33
N ALA A 320 48.98 17.22 -11.69
CA ALA A 320 50.03 18.17 -12.03
C ALA A 320 49.65 19.00 -13.27
N LEU A 321 49.09 18.34 -14.27
CA LEU A 321 48.56 18.97 -15.48
C LEU A 321 47.41 19.91 -15.12
N THR A 322 46.43 19.47 -14.31
CA THR A 322 45.34 20.33 -13.82
C THR A 322 45.88 21.59 -13.10
N GLY A 323 46.90 21.46 -12.26
CA GLY A 323 47.54 22.60 -11.60
C GLY A 323 48.21 23.56 -12.59
N LEU A 324 48.96 23.04 -13.57
CA LEU A 324 49.60 23.83 -14.62
C LEU A 324 48.57 24.57 -15.48
N LEU A 325 47.45 23.93 -15.77
CA LEU A 325 46.34 24.49 -16.54
C LEU A 325 45.62 25.61 -15.78
N ILE A 326 45.34 25.43 -14.49
CA ILE A 326 44.76 26.47 -13.63
C ILE A 326 45.70 27.68 -13.56
N PHE A 327 47.00 27.43 -13.44
CA PHE A 327 48.01 28.48 -13.45
C PHE A 327 48.10 29.20 -14.81
N GLY A 328 48.09 28.45 -15.92
CA GLY A 328 48.10 29.01 -17.27
C GLY A 328 46.88 29.87 -17.57
N PHE A 329 45.70 29.47 -17.09
CA PHE A 329 44.48 30.29 -17.17
C PHE A 329 44.63 31.60 -16.39
N PHE A 330 45.19 31.54 -15.17
CA PHE A 330 45.42 32.73 -14.34
C PHE A 330 46.37 33.74 -15.00
N VAL A 331 47.38 33.25 -15.74
CA VAL A 331 48.38 34.10 -16.43
C VAL A 331 47.87 34.66 -17.76
N SER A 332 47.08 33.90 -18.53
CA SER A 332 46.67 34.27 -19.91
C SER A 332 45.32 35.00 -20.01
N GLY A 333 44.54 35.08 -18.93
CA GLY A 333 43.29 35.84 -18.90
C GLY A 333 42.17 35.29 -19.80
N LEU A 334 41.37 36.19 -20.38
CA LEU A 334 40.08 35.90 -21.05
C LEU A 334 40.15 35.13 -22.38
N GLN A 335 41.34 34.85 -22.94
CA GLN A 335 41.49 33.93 -24.10
C GLN A 335 41.27 32.43 -23.73
N GLY A 336 40.78 32.15 -22.51
CA GLY A 336 40.63 30.83 -21.89
C GLY A 336 39.69 29.83 -22.56
N ALA A 337 38.85 30.22 -23.53
CA ALA A 337 37.97 29.27 -24.25
C ALA A 337 38.76 28.19 -25.01
N ILE A 338 39.90 28.58 -25.61
CA ILE A 338 40.81 27.66 -26.32
C ILE A 338 41.47 26.70 -25.32
N TRP A 339 41.83 27.19 -24.13
CA TRP A 339 42.37 26.37 -23.05
C TRP A 339 41.35 25.37 -22.49
N ILE A 340 40.06 25.72 -22.42
CA ILE A 340 38.97 24.80 -22.03
C ILE A 340 38.84 23.65 -23.04
N LEU A 341 38.86 23.95 -24.34
CA LEU A 341 38.75 22.93 -25.39
C LEU A 341 40.00 22.05 -25.47
N LEU A 342 41.20 22.63 -25.35
CA LEU A 342 42.46 21.89 -25.30
C LEU A 342 42.55 20.97 -24.07
N THR A 343 42.04 21.40 -22.92
CA THR A 343 42.01 20.57 -21.70
C THR A 343 41.03 19.43 -21.80
N GLN A 344 39.82 19.67 -22.33
CA GLN A 344 38.84 18.61 -22.59
C GLN A 344 39.38 17.59 -23.59
N ALA A 345 40.04 18.03 -24.67
CA ALA A 345 40.63 17.15 -25.67
C ALA A 345 41.83 16.35 -25.11
N LEU A 346 42.77 16.99 -24.42
CA LEU A 346 43.96 16.35 -23.86
C LEU A 346 43.60 15.35 -22.76
N MET A 347 42.60 15.66 -21.94
CA MET A 347 42.20 14.79 -20.84
C MET A 347 41.24 13.67 -21.29
N ALA A 348 40.42 13.90 -22.34
CA ALA A 348 39.71 12.84 -23.04
C ALA A 348 40.67 11.87 -23.74
N LEU A 349 41.76 12.38 -24.31
CA LEU A 349 42.85 11.57 -24.87
C LEU A 349 43.53 10.73 -23.76
N ILE A 350 43.80 11.31 -22.59
CA ILE A 350 44.35 10.58 -21.45
C ILE A 350 43.38 9.47 -20.99
N LEU A 351 42.08 9.76 -20.87
CA LEU A 351 41.06 8.74 -20.55
C LEU A 351 41.01 7.63 -21.59
N PHE A 352 41.07 7.97 -22.89
CA PHE A 352 41.08 7.02 -24.00
C PHE A 352 42.34 6.13 -23.99
N LEU A 353 43.51 6.70 -23.71
CA LEU A 353 44.77 5.96 -23.60
C LEU A 353 44.80 5.06 -22.35
N PHE A 354 44.16 5.49 -21.25
CA PHE A 354 44.01 4.72 -20.02
C PHE A 354 43.12 3.47 -20.21
N ASP A 355 42.15 3.53 -21.12
CA ASP A 355 41.14 2.50 -21.36
C ASP A 355 41.62 1.35 -22.27
N ARG A 356 42.84 1.45 -22.83
CA ARG A 356 43.27 0.60 -23.96
C ARG A 356 43.92 -0.74 -23.59
N ARG A 357 44.31 -1.05 -22.34
CA ARG A 357 45.03 -2.33 -22.05
C ARG A 357 44.80 -2.95 -20.67
N TYR A 358 44.45 -4.24 -20.73
CA TYR A 358 44.33 -5.26 -19.66
C TYR A 358 43.29 -5.02 -18.56
N TYR A 359 42.11 -5.60 -18.77
CA TYR A 359 41.08 -5.80 -17.75
C TYR A 359 40.85 -7.29 -17.53
N SER A 360 40.60 -7.71 -16.29
CA SER A 360 40.07 -9.05 -16.01
C SER A 360 38.69 -9.21 -16.68
N ASN A 361 38.32 -10.43 -17.07
CA ASN A 361 37.03 -10.68 -17.74
C ASN A 361 35.82 -10.28 -16.87
N GLU A 362 35.97 -10.36 -15.54
CA GLU A 362 34.98 -9.93 -14.56
C GLU A 362 34.84 -8.40 -14.51
N TYR A 363 35.95 -7.65 -14.47
CA TYR A 363 35.95 -6.19 -14.55
C TYR A 363 35.36 -5.69 -15.89
N LYS A 364 35.65 -6.38 -17.01
CA LYS A 364 35.04 -6.06 -18.31
C LYS A 364 33.52 -6.17 -18.30
N ARG A 365 32.93 -7.15 -17.59
CA ARG A 365 31.47 -7.30 -17.51
C ARG A 365 30.83 -6.15 -16.73
N LEU A 366 31.48 -5.69 -15.66
CA LEU A 366 30.99 -4.59 -14.80
C LEU A 366 31.15 -3.21 -15.43
N VAL A 367 32.24 -2.97 -16.18
CA VAL A 367 32.56 -1.65 -16.76
C VAL A 367 31.97 -1.43 -18.15
N LYS A 368 31.66 -2.49 -18.92
CA LYS A 368 31.00 -2.35 -20.25
C LYS A 368 29.80 -1.40 -20.24
N PRO A 369 28.78 -1.57 -19.37
CA PRO A 369 27.62 -0.67 -19.36
C PRO A 369 28.01 0.76 -18.98
N LEU A 370 28.93 0.96 -18.02
CA LEU A 370 29.45 2.29 -17.64
C LEU A 370 30.16 2.98 -18.80
N LYS A 371 31.00 2.23 -19.53
CA LYS A 371 31.76 2.74 -20.68
C LYS A 371 30.82 3.19 -21.78
N TYR A 372 29.81 2.39 -22.14
CA TYR A 372 28.86 2.77 -23.19
C TYR A 372 27.93 3.92 -22.76
N LEU A 373 27.42 3.94 -21.53
CA LEU A 373 26.60 5.06 -21.03
C LEU A 373 27.40 6.37 -20.98
N ASN A 374 28.64 6.33 -20.50
CA ASN A 374 29.46 7.53 -20.37
C ASN A 374 29.97 8.01 -21.75
N LEU A 375 30.30 7.09 -22.66
CA LEU A 375 30.72 7.43 -24.03
C LEU A 375 29.56 8.02 -24.84
N SER A 376 28.37 7.42 -24.76
CA SER A 376 27.17 7.95 -25.43
C SER A 376 26.74 9.28 -24.84
N GLY A 377 26.64 9.40 -23.51
CA GLY A 377 26.33 10.67 -22.84
C GLY A 377 27.35 11.77 -23.15
N GLY A 378 28.65 11.43 -23.15
CA GLY A 378 29.72 12.36 -23.52
C GLY A 378 29.69 12.79 -24.98
N LEU A 379 29.47 11.86 -25.92
CA LEU A 379 29.39 12.15 -27.35
C LEU A 379 28.14 12.99 -27.67
N ILE A 380 27.00 12.68 -27.05
CA ILE A 380 25.79 13.49 -27.15
C ILE A 380 26.04 14.90 -26.60
N SER A 381 26.73 15.04 -25.45
CA SER A 381 27.08 16.34 -24.87
C SER A 381 28.02 17.14 -25.77
N ILE A 382 29.03 16.51 -26.38
CA ILE A 382 29.94 17.16 -27.35
C ILE A 382 29.18 17.60 -28.60
N VAL A 383 28.33 16.73 -29.17
CA VAL A 383 27.52 17.07 -30.36
C VAL A 383 26.60 18.26 -30.07
N ILE A 384 25.91 18.26 -28.93
CA ILE A 384 25.04 19.40 -28.57
C ILE A 384 25.90 20.65 -28.32
N SER A 385 27.06 20.55 -27.67
CA SER A 385 27.96 21.70 -27.44
C SER A 385 28.50 22.28 -28.74
N VAL A 386 28.88 21.44 -29.71
CA VAL A 386 29.30 21.86 -31.06
C VAL A 386 28.13 22.52 -31.79
N LEU A 387 26.92 21.94 -31.72
CA LEU A 387 25.73 22.56 -32.32
C LEU A 387 25.46 23.95 -31.73
N VAL A 388 25.65 24.13 -30.43
CA VAL A 388 25.50 25.44 -29.76
C VAL A 388 26.54 26.45 -30.23
N VAL A 389 27.82 26.06 -30.26
CA VAL A 389 28.93 26.97 -30.64
C VAL A 389 28.85 27.37 -32.11
N PHE A 390 28.49 26.45 -33.01
CA PHE A 390 28.49 26.72 -34.45
C PHE A 390 27.19 27.34 -34.97
N TYR A 391 26.04 27.08 -34.33
CA TYR A 391 24.74 27.60 -34.78
C TYR A 391 24.20 28.76 -33.94
N GLY A 392 24.90 29.16 -32.86
CA GLY A 392 24.62 30.40 -32.11
C GLY A 392 23.27 30.44 -31.39
N ASN A 393 22.51 29.34 -31.37
CA ASN A 393 21.19 29.30 -30.76
C ASN A 393 21.28 28.92 -29.27
N ASN A 394 21.41 29.94 -28.42
CA ASN A 394 21.50 29.78 -26.96
C ASN A 394 20.30 29.02 -26.36
N ASN A 395 19.16 28.97 -27.05
CA ASN A 395 17.97 28.24 -26.58
C ASN A 395 18.09 26.72 -26.76
N VAL A 396 18.97 26.24 -27.63
CA VAL A 396 19.23 24.80 -27.79
C VAL A 396 20.27 24.31 -26.77
N ALA A 397 21.10 25.21 -26.26
CA ALA A 397 22.16 24.89 -25.32
C ALA A 397 21.63 24.22 -24.05
N GLY A 398 20.51 24.71 -23.52
CA GLY A 398 19.88 24.18 -22.29
C GLY A 398 19.65 22.68 -22.29
N TYR A 399 19.25 22.16 -23.45
CA TYR A 399 18.93 20.74 -23.61
C TYR A 399 20.19 19.85 -23.58
N ALA A 400 21.40 20.41 -23.71
CA ALA A 400 22.65 19.68 -23.49
C ALA A 400 22.82 19.24 -22.02
N GLY A 401 22.11 19.90 -21.08
CA GLY A 401 22.07 19.54 -19.66
C GLY A 401 21.48 18.16 -19.39
N ILE A 402 20.48 17.74 -20.19
CA ILE A 402 19.68 16.54 -19.94
C ILE A 402 20.50 15.25 -20.10
N PRO A 403 21.29 15.06 -21.19
CA PRO A 403 22.17 13.89 -21.34
C PRO A 403 23.19 13.71 -20.22
N ILE A 404 23.56 14.76 -19.48
CA ILE A 404 24.53 14.65 -18.38
C ILE A 404 23.95 13.90 -17.19
N LEU A 405 22.62 13.89 -17.00
CA LEU A 405 21.96 13.09 -15.96
C LEU A 405 22.23 11.58 -16.13
N VAL A 406 22.59 11.14 -17.33
CA VAL A 406 23.03 9.75 -17.60
C VAL A 406 24.22 9.36 -16.72
N LEU A 407 25.10 10.31 -16.35
CA LEU A 407 26.25 10.06 -15.48
C LEU A 407 25.83 9.62 -14.06
N PRO A 408 25.15 10.43 -13.23
CA PRO A 408 24.79 9.99 -11.89
C PRO A 408 23.90 8.72 -11.90
N PHE A 409 22.98 8.60 -12.86
CA PHE A 409 22.14 7.39 -12.98
C PHE A 409 22.95 6.13 -13.32
N SER A 410 24.01 6.23 -14.14
CA SER A 410 24.86 5.08 -14.47
C SER A 410 25.63 4.57 -13.24
N TYR A 411 26.14 5.48 -12.41
CA TYR A 411 26.81 5.13 -11.16
C TYR A 411 25.83 4.53 -10.15
N PHE A 412 24.65 5.13 -9.94
CA PHE A 412 23.62 4.57 -9.04
C PHE A 412 23.13 3.19 -9.48
N TYR A 413 22.91 3.01 -10.79
CA TYR A 413 22.50 1.73 -11.34
C TYR A 413 23.55 0.63 -11.07
N ILE A 414 24.82 0.93 -11.26
CA ILE A 414 25.91 -0.03 -11.05
C ILE A 414 26.13 -0.32 -9.57
N ILE A 415 26.12 0.70 -8.72
CA ILE A 415 26.19 0.57 -7.26
C ILE A 415 25.04 -0.32 -6.76
N GLY A 416 23.80 -0.06 -7.20
CA GLY A 416 22.62 -0.81 -6.79
C GLY A 416 22.55 -2.23 -7.37
N ARG A 417 22.78 -2.40 -8.68
CA ARG A 417 22.67 -3.71 -9.38
C ARG A 417 23.72 -4.71 -8.92
N TYR A 418 24.95 -4.24 -8.71
CA TYR A 418 26.09 -5.11 -8.37
C TYR A 418 26.50 -5.02 -6.89
N ARG A 419 25.70 -4.32 -6.06
CA ARG A 419 25.95 -4.13 -4.62
C ARG A 419 27.36 -3.62 -4.30
N LEU A 420 27.88 -2.75 -5.17
CA LEU A 420 29.22 -2.18 -5.00
C LEU A 420 29.18 -1.13 -3.88
N LEU A 421 30.32 -0.87 -3.25
CA LEU A 421 30.47 0.04 -2.11
C LEU A 421 29.75 -0.42 -0.82
N ASP A 422 29.35 -1.69 -0.71
CA ASP A 422 28.54 -2.22 0.40
C ASP A 422 27.28 -1.38 0.66
N MET A 423 26.78 -0.75 -0.41
CA MET A 423 25.53 -0.03 -0.40
C MET A 423 24.44 -1.05 -0.67
N ASP A 424 23.91 -1.65 0.40
CA ASP A 424 22.65 -2.39 0.36
C ASP A 424 21.51 -1.38 0.10
N LEU A 425 21.40 -0.92 -1.15
CA LEU A 425 20.29 -0.12 -1.65
C LEU A 425 19.07 -1.05 -1.86
N ARG A 426 18.64 -1.72 -0.79
CA ARG A 426 17.32 -2.34 -0.74
C ARG A 426 16.30 -1.23 -0.56
N MET A 427 15.95 -0.58 -1.65
CA MET A 427 14.81 0.34 -1.67
C MET A 427 13.55 -0.48 -1.38
N ARG A 428 12.95 -0.27 -0.20
CA ARG A 428 11.64 -0.86 0.15
C ARG A 428 10.65 -0.59 -0.97
N LYS A 429 9.75 -1.55 -1.26
CA LYS A 429 8.78 -1.40 -2.36
C LYS A 429 7.94 -0.12 -2.24
N ASN A 430 7.63 0.31 -1.01
CA ASN A 430 6.96 1.58 -0.75
C ASN A 430 7.77 2.80 -1.26
N ILE A 431 9.08 2.82 -1.04
CA ILE A 431 9.95 3.92 -1.53
C ILE A 431 9.97 3.91 -3.06
N GLN A 432 10.04 2.73 -3.69
CA GLN A 432 9.98 2.61 -5.14
C GLN A 432 8.64 3.14 -5.70
N TYR A 433 7.52 2.80 -5.06
CA TYR A 433 6.20 3.29 -5.42
C TYR A 433 6.12 4.82 -5.36
N VAL A 434 6.58 5.41 -4.26
CA VAL A 434 6.59 6.88 -4.08
C VAL A 434 7.45 7.55 -5.15
N VAL A 435 8.66 7.04 -5.38
CA VAL A 435 9.57 7.60 -6.40
C VAL A 435 8.97 7.52 -7.80
N VAL A 436 8.41 6.37 -8.20
CA VAL A 436 7.80 6.20 -9.52
C VAL A 436 6.57 7.10 -9.68
N THR A 437 5.76 7.25 -8.63
CA THR A 437 4.59 8.16 -8.63
C THR A 437 5.01 9.62 -8.80
N ILE A 438 6.06 10.05 -8.09
CA ILE A 438 6.60 11.41 -8.22
C ILE A 438 7.15 11.64 -9.63
N LEU A 439 7.93 10.70 -10.16
CA LEU A 439 8.49 10.81 -11.51
C LEU A 439 7.40 10.87 -12.59
N TRP A 440 6.34 10.08 -12.45
CA TRP A 440 5.18 10.13 -13.34
C TRP A 440 4.48 11.49 -13.29
N SER A 441 4.29 12.05 -12.09
CA SER A 441 3.68 13.37 -11.91
C SER A 441 4.54 14.48 -12.53
N ILE A 442 5.87 14.44 -12.33
CA ILE A 442 6.81 15.38 -12.94
C ILE A 442 6.77 15.28 -14.46
N PHE A 443 6.73 14.06 -15.02
CA PHE A 443 6.63 13.85 -16.46
C PHE A 443 5.37 14.46 -17.06
N LEU A 444 4.20 14.23 -16.44
CA LEU A 444 2.94 14.82 -16.90
C LEU A 444 2.94 16.34 -16.81
N PHE A 445 3.50 16.90 -15.73
CA PHE A 445 3.65 18.34 -15.58
C PHE A 445 4.56 18.94 -16.66
N ALA A 446 5.69 18.30 -16.96
CA ALA A 446 6.59 18.74 -18.02
C ALA A 446 5.92 18.68 -19.41
N CYS A 447 5.15 17.61 -19.70
CA CYS A 447 4.35 17.53 -20.92
C CYS A 447 3.31 18.67 -20.97
N PHE A 448 2.59 18.94 -19.87
CA PHE A 448 1.62 20.03 -19.81
C PHE A 448 2.26 21.38 -20.11
N VAL A 449 3.39 21.71 -19.47
CA VAL A 449 4.12 22.96 -19.72
C VAL A 449 4.60 23.03 -21.18
N TYR A 450 5.16 21.96 -21.71
CA TYR A 450 5.62 21.91 -23.10
C TYR A 450 4.48 22.17 -24.10
N PHE A 451 3.34 21.50 -23.93
CA PHE A 451 2.19 21.73 -24.79
C PHE A 451 1.57 23.12 -24.60
N MET A 452 1.59 23.66 -23.38
CA MET A 452 1.18 25.05 -23.14
C MET A 452 2.04 26.06 -23.88
N MET A 453 3.34 25.81 -24.03
CA MET A 453 4.22 26.63 -24.86
C MET A 453 4.01 26.43 -26.36
N LEU A 454 3.46 25.28 -26.78
CA LEU A 454 3.25 24.93 -28.19
C LEU A 454 1.93 25.51 -28.75
N ILE A 455 0.87 25.57 -27.94
CA ILE A 455 -0.45 26.02 -28.40
C ILE A 455 -0.42 27.44 -29.00
N PRO A 456 0.22 28.45 -28.39
CA PRO A 456 0.30 29.79 -28.96
C PRO A 456 1.00 29.83 -30.33
N LYS A 457 1.92 28.90 -30.61
CA LYS A 457 2.63 28.81 -31.90
C LYS A 457 1.75 28.15 -32.97
N LEU A 458 0.95 27.16 -32.57
CA LEU A 458 -0.03 26.54 -33.47
C LEU A 458 -1.15 27.51 -33.88
N SER A 459 -1.46 28.48 -33.02
CA SER A 459 -2.53 29.47 -33.28
C SER A 459 -2.17 30.56 -34.30
N GLU A 460 -0.92 30.68 -34.74
CA GLU A 460 -0.47 31.76 -35.65
C GLU A 460 -1.04 31.64 -37.08
N ASN A 461 -1.50 30.46 -37.50
CA ASN A 461 -2.03 30.21 -38.84
C ASN A 461 -3.55 29.95 -38.87
N LEU A 462 -4.27 30.19 -37.77
CA LEU A 462 -5.72 29.97 -37.73
C LEU A 462 -6.47 31.17 -38.34
N PRO A 463 -7.51 30.93 -39.17
CA PRO A 463 -8.32 32.02 -39.71
C PRO A 463 -9.06 32.75 -38.58
N ALA A 464 -9.06 34.08 -38.60
CA ALA A 464 -9.76 34.89 -37.61
C ALA A 464 -11.28 34.73 -37.77
N ILE A 465 -11.96 34.43 -36.66
CA ILE A 465 -13.40 34.22 -36.62
C ILE A 465 -14.01 35.46 -35.97
N HIS A 466 -14.83 36.20 -36.70
CA HIS A 466 -15.54 37.36 -36.16
C HIS A 466 -17.01 37.02 -35.92
N PHE A 467 -17.53 37.39 -34.75
CA PHE A 467 -18.95 37.31 -34.43
C PHE A 467 -19.54 38.71 -34.51
N SER A 468 -20.29 39.00 -35.57
CA SER A 468 -21.03 40.26 -35.71
C SER A 468 -22.52 39.98 -35.64
N GLY A 469 -23.12 40.23 -34.47
CA GLY A 469 -24.53 39.95 -34.21
C GLY A 469 -24.88 38.46 -34.37
N THR A 470 -25.52 38.09 -35.48
CA THR A 470 -26.01 36.74 -35.79
C THR A 470 -25.24 36.01 -36.89
N LEU A 471 -24.21 36.63 -37.48
CA LEU A 471 -23.45 36.07 -38.61
C LEU A 471 -22.04 35.62 -38.19
N PHE A 472 -21.62 34.49 -38.75
CA PHE A 472 -20.29 33.91 -38.59
C PHE A 472 -19.48 34.17 -39.86
N GLU A 473 -18.41 34.96 -39.76
CA GLU A 473 -17.58 35.34 -40.91
C GLU A 473 -16.15 34.78 -40.72
N ILE A 474 -15.72 33.92 -41.66
CA ILE A 474 -14.34 33.42 -41.75
C ILE A 474 -13.60 34.33 -42.74
N SER A 475 -12.81 35.26 -42.22
CA SER A 475 -12.00 36.18 -43.03
C SER A 475 -10.57 35.67 -43.14
N ARG A 476 -9.99 35.75 -44.35
CA ARG A 476 -8.56 35.43 -44.63
C ARG A 476 -7.69 36.70 -44.79
N GLY A 477 -8.21 37.89 -44.46
CA GLY A 477 -7.53 39.18 -44.65
C GLY A 477 -6.90 39.77 -43.38
N PRO A 478 -5.90 40.66 -43.50
CA PRO A 478 -5.18 41.23 -42.36
C PRO A 478 -6.00 42.33 -41.69
N PHE A 479 -6.50 42.10 -40.46
CA PHE A 479 -7.18 43.13 -39.67
C PHE A 479 -6.89 43.01 -38.16
N ASP A 480 -7.10 44.17 -37.50
CA ASP A 480 -7.03 44.56 -36.08
C ASP A 480 -6.40 43.60 -35.07
N THR A 481 -5.32 44.05 -34.42
CA THR A 481 -4.54 43.28 -33.42
C THR A 481 -5.40 42.79 -32.26
N SER A 482 -6.49 43.49 -31.92
CA SER A 482 -7.36 43.13 -30.80
C SER A 482 -8.23 41.87 -31.03
N ALA A 483 -8.75 41.67 -32.25
CA ALA A 483 -9.65 40.57 -32.61
C ALA A 483 -8.89 39.24 -32.84
N THR A 484 -7.67 39.34 -33.35
CA THR A 484 -6.74 38.20 -33.49
C THR A 484 -6.22 37.75 -32.12
N GLU A 485 -5.95 38.67 -31.19
CA GLU A 485 -5.57 38.34 -29.82
C GLU A 485 -6.69 37.67 -29.01
N THR A 486 -7.94 38.11 -29.18
CA THR A 486 -9.09 37.48 -28.51
C THR A 486 -9.35 36.06 -29.03
N THR A 487 -9.33 35.85 -30.35
CA THR A 487 -9.47 34.51 -30.94
C THR A 487 -8.35 33.58 -30.48
N ARG A 488 -7.10 34.08 -30.44
CA ARG A 488 -5.93 33.36 -29.92
C ARG A 488 -6.11 32.97 -28.46
N SER A 489 -6.57 33.89 -27.62
CA SER A 489 -6.80 33.66 -26.19
C SER A 489 -7.90 32.64 -25.92
N VAL A 490 -8.94 32.61 -26.76
CA VAL A 490 -10.01 31.60 -26.65
C VAL A 490 -9.49 30.21 -27.02
N PHE A 491 -8.75 30.07 -28.13
CA PHE A 491 -8.17 28.78 -28.52
C PHE A 491 -7.10 28.29 -27.54
N THR A 492 -6.29 29.17 -26.97
CA THR A 492 -5.32 28.80 -25.92
C THR A 492 -6.04 28.34 -24.66
N MET A 493 -7.13 29.01 -24.26
CA MET A 493 -7.94 28.60 -23.11
C MET A 493 -8.59 27.23 -23.34
N ILE A 494 -9.21 27.00 -24.50
CA ILE A 494 -9.80 25.69 -24.85
C ILE A 494 -8.72 24.60 -24.88
N GLY A 495 -7.56 24.89 -25.49
CA GLY A 495 -6.42 23.98 -25.52
C GLY A 495 -5.88 23.66 -24.12
N ALA A 496 -5.82 24.65 -23.22
CA ALA A 496 -5.41 24.49 -21.82
C ALA A 496 -6.37 23.55 -21.07
N VAL A 497 -7.68 23.78 -21.19
CA VAL A 497 -8.71 22.95 -20.56
C VAL A 497 -8.64 21.51 -21.11
N PHE A 498 -8.48 21.35 -22.42
CA PHE A 498 -8.35 20.05 -23.05
C PHE A 498 -7.08 19.30 -22.61
N LEU A 499 -5.94 19.97 -22.53
CA LEU A 499 -4.68 19.40 -22.02
C LEU A 499 -4.76 19.07 -20.54
N ALA A 500 -5.39 19.91 -19.72
CA ALA A 500 -5.62 19.63 -18.31
C ALA A 500 -6.49 18.37 -18.15
N TYR A 501 -7.56 18.25 -18.94
CA TYR A 501 -8.39 17.05 -18.98
C TYR A 501 -7.60 15.79 -19.39
N LEU A 502 -6.81 15.87 -20.47
CA LEU A 502 -5.95 14.76 -20.90
C LEU A 502 -4.91 14.41 -19.83
N GLY A 503 -4.27 15.40 -19.23
CA GLY A 503 -3.28 15.22 -18.15
C GLY A 503 -3.89 14.49 -16.95
N LEU A 504 -5.09 14.88 -16.52
CA LEU A 504 -5.84 14.18 -15.47
C LEU A 504 -6.18 12.74 -15.87
N ARG A 505 -6.59 12.51 -17.12
CA ARG A 505 -6.94 11.19 -17.63
C ARG A 505 -5.74 10.26 -17.69
N PHE A 506 -4.64 10.69 -18.32
CA PHE A 506 -3.40 9.93 -18.36
C PHE A 506 -2.77 9.77 -16.98
N GLY A 507 -2.89 10.78 -16.12
CA GLY A 507 -2.54 10.70 -14.70
C GLY A 507 -3.18 9.49 -14.02
N ARG A 508 -4.51 9.36 -14.12
CA ARG A 508 -5.25 8.23 -13.55
C ARG A 508 -4.84 6.88 -14.15
N ILE A 509 -4.68 6.81 -15.48
CA ILE A 509 -4.30 5.57 -16.17
C ILE A 509 -2.90 5.11 -15.74
N GLY A 510 -1.93 6.01 -15.76
CA GLY A 510 -0.56 5.71 -15.34
C GLY A 510 -0.49 5.33 -13.87
N GLN A 511 -1.24 6.03 -13.00
CA GLN A 511 -1.29 5.69 -11.59
C GLN A 511 -1.86 4.29 -11.35
N ALA A 512 -2.92 3.90 -12.05
CA ALA A 512 -3.50 2.56 -11.95
C ALA A 512 -2.50 1.45 -12.35
N VAL A 513 -1.65 1.69 -13.35
CA VAL A 513 -0.58 0.76 -13.76
C VAL A 513 0.47 0.64 -12.66
N ILE A 514 0.85 1.75 -12.03
CA ILE A 514 1.80 1.78 -10.91
C ILE A 514 1.20 1.03 -9.72
N ASP A 515 -0.04 1.34 -9.33
CA ASP A 515 -0.76 0.69 -8.24
C ASP A 515 -0.83 -0.83 -8.43
N LYS A 516 -1.16 -1.30 -9.64
CA LYS A 516 -1.18 -2.73 -9.98
C LYS A 516 0.19 -3.39 -9.84
N LYS A 517 1.27 -2.72 -10.27
CA LYS A 517 2.64 -3.25 -10.20
C LYS A 517 3.17 -3.33 -8.76
N PHE A 518 2.72 -2.42 -7.89
CA PHE A 518 3.14 -2.35 -6.49
C PHE A 518 2.10 -2.91 -5.49
N PHE A 519 1.05 -3.59 -5.99
CA PHE A 519 0.01 -4.27 -5.20
C PHE A 519 -0.82 -3.36 -4.28
N ARG A 520 -1.15 -2.15 -4.75
CA ARG A 520 -2.02 -1.20 -4.04
C ARG A 520 -3.45 -1.30 -4.58
N ASN A 521 -4.15 -2.40 -4.28
CA ASN A 521 -5.57 -2.50 -4.65
C ASN A 521 -6.44 -1.73 -3.65
N LYS A 522 -7.37 -0.92 -4.17
CA LYS A 522 -8.50 -0.37 -3.40
C LYS A 522 -9.54 -1.50 -3.32
N TYR A 523 -9.90 -1.94 -2.11
CA TYR A 523 -10.78 -3.10 -1.95
C TYR A 523 -12.17 -2.83 -2.55
N ASP A 524 -12.66 -3.76 -3.37
CA ASP A 524 -14.03 -3.73 -3.87
C ASP A 524 -14.94 -4.41 -2.84
N TYR A 525 -15.57 -3.60 -2.00
CA TYR A 525 -16.42 -4.05 -0.90
C TYR A 525 -17.47 -5.09 -1.33
N GLN A 526 -17.99 -5.00 -2.56
CA GLN A 526 -19.01 -5.93 -3.06
C GLN A 526 -18.47 -7.34 -3.34
N VAL A 527 -17.20 -7.44 -3.74
CA VAL A 527 -16.53 -8.72 -3.98
C VAL A 527 -16.14 -9.35 -2.64
N THR A 528 -15.67 -8.53 -1.70
CA THR A 528 -15.32 -9.00 -0.36
C THR A 528 -16.53 -9.51 0.40
N THR A 529 -17.65 -8.78 0.41
CA THR A 529 -18.87 -9.23 1.11
C THR A 529 -19.36 -10.57 0.58
N ARG A 530 -19.32 -10.78 -0.75
CA ARG A 530 -19.68 -12.08 -1.36
C ARG A 530 -18.73 -13.22 -0.95
N MET A 531 -17.43 -12.94 -0.83
CA MET A 531 -16.47 -13.94 -0.34
C MET A 531 -16.71 -14.27 1.13
N LEU A 532 -16.96 -13.24 1.96
CA LEU A 532 -17.32 -13.40 3.37
C LEU A 532 -18.55 -14.30 3.49
N THR A 533 -19.67 -13.94 2.86
CA THR A 533 -20.88 -14.77 2.88
C THR A 533 -20.61 -16.21 2.49
N ARG A 534 -19.74 -16.46 1.50
CA ARG A 534 -19.39 -17.82 1.05
C ARG A 534 -18.57 -18.60 2.08
N VAL A 535 -17.65 -17.96 2.81
CA VAL A 535 -16.91 -18.58 3.93
C VAL A 535 -17.87 -18.88 5.08
N LEU A 536 -18.75 -17.92 5.42
CA LEU A 536 -19.70 -18.03 6.52
C LEU A 536 -20.81 -19.08 6.29
N THR A 537 -21.22 -19.33 5.03
CA THR A 537 -22.32 -20.27 4.71
C THR A 537 -21.86 -21.70 4.41
N LYS A 538 -20.59 -21.93 4.10
CA LYS A 538 -20.11 -23.27 3.68
C LYS A 538 -19.42 -24.08 4.77
N GLN A 539 -18.96 -23.45 5.85
CA GLN A 539 -18.08 -24.11 6.82
C GLN A 539 -18.79 -24.24 8.16
N LEU A 540 -19.24 -25.45 8.47
CA LEU A 540 -19.93 -25.79 9.73
C LEU A 540 -18.96 -26.01 10.91
N SER A 541 -17.65 -26.17 10.67
CA SER A 541 -16.66 -26.38 11.75
C SER A 541 -15.79 -25.15 12.02
N LEU A 542 -15.49 -24.90 13.30
CA LEU A 542 -14.67 -23.78 13.77
C LEU A 542 -13.28 -23.72 13.11
N ILE A 543 -12.63 -24.87 12.94
CA ILE A 543 -11.31 -24.98 12.27
C ILE A 543 -11.40 -24.53 10.81
N SER A 544 -12.43 -25.02 10.10
CA SER A 544 -12.63 -24.65 8.71
C SER A 544 -12.88 -23.15 8.57
N LEU A 545 -13.73 -22.60 9.45
CA LEU A 545 -14.06 -21.18 9.51
C LEU A 545 -12.82 -20.31 9.79
N ALA A 546 -12.04 -20.66 10.81
CA ALA A 546 -10.81 -19.95 11.15
C ALA A 546 -9.81 -19.96 9.98
N GLY A 547 -9.59 -21.13 9.36
CA GLY A 547 -8.75 -21.27 8.17
C GLY A 547 -9.27 -20.47 6.98
N GLY A 548 -10.59 -20.42 6.78
CA GLY A 548 -11.26 -19.61 5.76
C GLY A 548 -11.04 -18.11 5.95
N ILE A 549 -11.17 -17.62 7.18
CA ILE A 549 -10.90 -16.22 7.55
C ILE A 549 -9.44 -15.86 7.30
N VAL A 550 -8.49 -16.67 7.80
CA VAL A 550 -7.05 -16.41 7.64
C VAL A 550 -6.66 -16.39 6.16
N LYS A 551 -7.14 -17.37 5.38
CA LYS A 551 -6.90 -17.45 3.93
C LYS A 551 -7.47 -16.25 3.20
N MET A 552 -8.70 -15.85 3.50
CA MET A 552 -9.31 -14.66 2.92
C MET A 552 -8.50 -13.41 3.21
N LEU A 553 -8.09 -13.19 4.47
CA LEU A 553 -7.28 -12.06 4.87
C LEU A 553 -5.93 -12.04 4.14
N THR A 554 -5.27 -13.20 4.04
CA THR A 554 -3.98 -13.31 3.35
C THR A 554 -4.10 -13.04 1.86
N ASP A 555 -5.11 -13.60 1.19
CA ASP A 555 -5.29 -13.47 -0.26
C ASP A 555 -5.77 -12.07 -0.65
N GLN A 556 -6.75 -11.51 0.07
CA GLN A 556 -7.32 -10.21 -0.25
C GLN A 556 -6.37 -9.06 0.10
N MET A 557 -5.75 -9.09 1.27
CA MET A 557 -4.85 -8.02 1.72
C MET A 557 -3.39 -8.25 1.32
N GLN A 558 -3.10 -9.36 0.62
CA GLN A 558 -1.74 -9.75 0.21
C GLN A 558 -0.78 -9.75 1.39
N LEU A 559 -1.18 -10.37 2.50
CA LEU A 559 -0.38 -10.43 3.72
C LEU A 559 0.75 -11.46 3.55
N LYS A 560 1.87 -11.20 4.22
CA LYS A 560 2.92 -12.22 4.43
C LYS A 560 2.51 -13.15 5.56
N ARG A 561 1.83 -12.63 6.58
CA ARG A 561 1.41 -13.36 7.78
C ARG A 561 0.02 -12.92 8.25
N ALA A 562 -0.83 -13.88 8.61
CA ALA A 562 -2.13 -13.65 9.23
C ALA A 562 -2.48 -14.84 10.13
N GLY A 563 -3.16 -14.58 11.24
CA GLY A 563 -3.57 -15.60 12.19
C GLY A 563 -4.90 -15.23 12.83
N VAL A 564 -5.61 -16.24 13.30
CA VAL A 564 -6.87 -16.11 14.02
C VAL A 564 -6.82 -17.04 15.23
N ILE A 565 -7.28 -16.52 16.37
CA ILE A 565 -7.45 -17.28 17.61
C ILE A 565 -8.91 -17.13 18.01
N LEU A 566 -9.59 -18.24 18.24
CA LEU A 566 -10.99 -18.29 18.68
C LEU A 566 -11.05 -18.76 20.13
N LEU A 567 -11.89 -18.08 20.91
CA LEU A 567 -12.04 -18.30 22.34
C LEU A 567 -13.42 -18.87 22.64
N ARG A 568 -13.48 -19.80 23.59
CA ARG A 568 -14.70 -20.29 24.23
C ARG A 568 -14.69 -19.80 25.68
N ASN A 569 -15.85 -19.38 26.18
CA ASN A 569 -16.01 -18.86 27.55
C ASN A 569 -15.01 -17.72 27.91
N GLU A 570 -14.68 -16.88 26.93
CA GLU A 570 -13.80 -15.70 27.03
C GLU A 570 -12.33 -15.92 27.41
N ASP A 571 -11.92 -17.12 27.85
CA ASP A 571 -10.56 -17.39 28.34
C ASP A 571 -9.91 -18.64 27.71
N GLU A 572 -10.69 -19.57 27.15
CA GLU A 572 -10.18 -20.85 26.65
C GLU A 572 -9.97 -20.81 25.13
N CYS A 573 -8.75 -21.08 24.66
CA CYS A 573 -8.49 -21.23 23.22
C CYS A 573 -9.13 -22.51 22.69
N CYS A 574 -10.17 -22.36 21.87
CA CYS A 574 -10.84 -23.51 21.24
C CYS A 574 -10.25 -23.83 19.85
N CYS A 575 -9.73 -22.82 19.15
CA CYS A 575 -9.21 -22.99 17.80
C CYS A 575 -8.19 -21.89 17.47
N GLN A 576 -7.14 -22.25 16.74
CA GLN A 576 -6.14 -21.33 16.23
C GLN A 576 -5.73 -21.74 14.82
N GLU A 577 -5.64 -20.77 13.91
CA GLU A 577 -5.22 -20.98 12.53
C GLU A 577 -4.29 -19.86 12.09
N ASN A 578 -3.31 -20.17 11.24
CA ASN A 578 -2.33 -19.20 10.82
C ASN A 578 -1.75 -19.50 9.43
N ILE A 579 -1.33 -18.45 8.73
CA ILE A 579 -0.58 -18.54 7.47
C ILE A 579 0.65 -17.65 7.60
N GLY A 580 1.83 -18.18 7.27
CA GLY A 580 3.08 -17.42 7.15
C GLY A 580 3.86 -17.19 8.44
N PHE A 581 3.33 -17.60 9.59
CA PHE A 581 4.09 -17.69 10.84
C PHE A 581 4.88 -19.00 10.90
N ARG A 582 5.94 -19.04 11.69
CA ARG A 582 6.64 -20.29 11.99
C ARG A 582 5.84 -21.04 13.04
N GLU A 583 5.47 -22.28 12.74
CA GLU A 583 4.57 -23.09 13.56
C GLU A 583 5.00 -23.20 15.02
N ALA A 584 6.28 -23.51 15.28
CA ALA A 584 6.81 -23.60 16.65
C ALA A 584 6.71 -22.27 17.43
N GLN A 585 6.92 -21.12 16.78
CA GLN A 585 6.84 -19.81 17.42
C GLN A 585 5.38 -19.39 17.64
N TRP A 586 4.50 -19.70 16.71
CA TRP A 586 3.06 -19.46 16.82
C TRP A 586 2.45 -20.23 17.99
N LEU A 587 2.77 -21.52 18.10
CA LEU A 587 2.31 -22.38 19.19
C LEU A 587 2.85 -21.89 20.54
N ALA A 588 4.11 -21.49 20.62
CA ALA A 588 4.71 -20.94 21.84
C ALA A 588 4.02 -19.64 22.27
N PHE A 589 3.67 -18.76 21.33
CA PHE A 589 2.92 -17.55 21.63
C PHE A 589 1.53 -17.85 22.19
N CYS A 590 0.80 -18.77 21.55
CA CYS A 590 -0.56 -19.11 21.96
C CYS A 590 -0.62 -19.89 23.28
N SER A 591 0.46 -20.55 23.71
CA SER A 591 0.52 -21.20 25.02
C SER A 591 0.99 -20.27 26.14
N SER A 592 1.94 -19.37 25.87
CA SER A 592 2.60 -18.57 26.92
C SER A 592 2.04 -17.16 27.10
N LYS A 593 1.51 -16.54 26.03
CA LYS A 593 1.11 -15.12 26.01
C LYS A 593 -0.35 -14.88 25.67
N LEU A 594 -1.12 -15.94 25.45
CA LEU A 594 -2.54 -15.82 25.14
C LEU A 594 -3.33 -15.16 26.28
N ALA A 595 -3.11 -15.55 27.53
CA ALA A 595 -3.82 -14.98 28.68
C ALA A 595 -3.57 -13.46 28.80
N ASP A 596 -2.33 -13.03 28.60
CA ASP A 596 -1.94 -11.60 28.59
C ASP A 596 -2.65 -10.85 27.45
N LEU A 597 -2.70 -11.45 26.25
CA LEU A 597 -3.40 -10.89 25.09
C LEU A 597 -4.91 -10.78 25.32
N VAL A 598 -5.54 -11.83 25.84
CA VAL A 598 -6.98 -11.89 26.11
C VAL A 598 -7.37 -10.82 27.13
N LYS A 599 -6.61 -10.71 28.23
CA LYS A 599 -6.82 -9.70 29.27
C LYS A 599 -6.74 -8.29 28.68
N LEU A 600 -5.71 -8.01 27.88
CA LEU A 600 -5.55 -6.72 27.22
C LEU A 600 -6.73 -6.39 26.30
N LEU A 601 -7.20 -7.36 25.50
CA LEU A 601 -8.30 -7.17 24.54
C LEU A 601 -9.66 -7.00 25.23
N ARG A 602 -9.84 -7.56 26.42
CA ARG A 602 -11.06 -7.42 27.25
C ARG A 602 -11.17 -6.03 27.85
N ASP A 603 -10.09 -5.52 28.45
CA ASP A 603 -10.06 -4.21 29.13
C ASP A 603 -10.09 -3.01 28.15
N SER A 604 -10.17 -3.32 26.86
CA SER A 604 -9.91 -2.44 25.74
C SER A 604 -11.22 -2.03 25.03
N PRO A 605 -11.50 -0.72 24.81
CA PRO A 605 -12.74 -0.27 24.18
C PRO A 605 -12.94 -0.80 22.75
N THR A 606 -14.20 -0.90 22.32
CA THR A 606 -14.63 -1.58 21.07
C THR A 606 -14.07 -1.00 19.78
N ASP A 607 -13.80 0.30 19.76
CA ASP A 607 -13.33 1.04 18.58
C ASP A 607 -11.80 1.17 18.46
N MET A 608 -11.02 0.71 19.44
CA MET A 608 -9.57 0.89 19.37
C MET A 608 -8.90 -0.13 18.43
N ARG A 609 -8.34 0.43 17.35
CA ARG A 609 -7.55 -0.28 16.34
C ARG A 609 -6.14 -0.47 16.88
N TYR A 610 -5.82 -1.65 17.42
CA TYR A 610 -4.51 -1.86 18.04
C TYR A 610 -3.42 -2.04 17.00
N SER A 611 -2.71 -0.96 16.71
CA SER A 611 -1.29 -1.10 16.37
C SER A 611 -0.57 -1.65 17.59
N ILE A 612 0.30 -2.64 17.40
CA ILE A 612 1.09 -3.27 18.47
C ILE A 612 1.89 -2.27 19.31
N HIS A 613 2.13 -1.04 18.81
CA HIS A 613 2.82 0.03 19.53
C HIS A 613 2.08 0.55 20.77
N SER A 614 0.82 0.15 20.95
CA SER A 614 0.01 0.48 22.13
C SER A 614 0.01 -0.63 23.19
N PHE A 615 0.67 -1.76 22.93
CA PHE A 615 0.69 -2.90 23.84
C PHE A 615 1.75 -2.73 24.95
N PRO A 616 1.58 -3.38 26.11
CA PRO A 616 2.63 -3.51 27.10
C PRO A 616 3.91 -4.07 26.48
N GLN A 617 5.06 -3.56 26.91
CA GLN A 617 6.35 -3.78 26.24
C GLN A 617 6.71 -5.27 26.07
N GLU A 618 6.43 -6.11 27.08
CA GLU A 618 6.64 -7.56 27.00
C GLU A 618 5.82 -8.23 25.88
N LEU A 619 4.54 -7.89 25.75
CA LEU A 619 3.67 -8.46 24.72
C LEU A 619 3.99 -7.87 23.34
N GLN A 620 4.39 -6.60 23.30
CA GLN A 620 4.81 -5.93 22.09
C GLN A 620 6.06 -6.59 21.49
N ASP A 621 7.09 -6.87 22.29
CA ASP A 621 8.34 -7.48 21.83
C ASP A 621 8.11 -8.87 21.21
N GLU A 622 7.25 -9.69 21.82
CA GLU A 622 6.82 -10.98 21.28
C GLU A 622 6.04 -10.84 19.96
N CYS A 623 5.10 -9.89 19.90
CA CYS A 623 4.36 -9.60 18.68
C CYS A 623 5.30 -9.16 17.54
N VAL A 624 6.27 -8.30 17.83
CA VAL A 624 7.28 -7.85 16.88
C VAL A 624 8.17 -9.01 16.42
N ALA A 625 8.58 -9.89 17.33
CA ALA A 625 9.39 -11.07 17.02
C ALA A 625 8.66 -12.02 16.03
N LEU A 626 7.34 -12.17 16.19
CA LEU A 626 6.48 -12.91 15.29
C LEU A 626 6.13 -12.16 14.00
N GLY A 627 6.45 -10.86 13.93
CA GLY A 627 6.11 -9.98 12.81
C GLY A 627 4.63 -9.63 12.72
N ILE A 628 3.94 -9.60 13.86
CA ILE A 628 2.58 -9.09 14.02
C ILE A 628 2.67 -7.56 14.09
N MET A 629 1.82 -6.88 13.32
CA MET A 629 1.77 -5.41 13.22
C MET A 629 0.48 -4.84 13.80
N HIS A 630 -0.62 -5.60 13.69
CA HIS A 630 -1.93 -5.22 14.20
C HIS A 630 -2.65 -6.43 14.80
N VAL A 631 -3.45 -6.16 15.83
CA VAL A 631 -4.36 -7.15 16.41
C VAL A 631 -5.76 -6.55 16.41
N LEU A 632 -6.75 -7.32 15.96
CA LEU A 632 -8.15 -6.94 15.99
C LEU A 632 -8.91 -7.93 16.86
N LYS A 633 -9.79 -7.41 17.71
CA LYS A 633 -10.69 -8.25 18.49
C LYS A 633 -11.91 -8.66 17.68
N ILE A 634 -12.39 -9.86 17.95
CA ILE A 634 -13.65 -10.39 17.46
C ILE A 634 -14.58 -10.40 18.66
N THR A 635 -15.58 -9.52 18.66
CA THR A 635 -16.53 -9.38 19.77
C THR A 635 -17.97 -9.42 19.28
N SER A 636 -18.84 -10.12 20.00
CA SER A 636 -20.30 -10.09 19.81
C SER A 636 -20.96 -9.72 21.13
N GLN A 637 -21.91 -8.79 21.12
CA GLN A 637 -22.69 -8.34 22.30
C GLN A 637 -21.86 -8.02 23.56
N GLY A 638 -20.61 -7.56 23.40
CA GLY A 638 -19.71 -7.24 24.50
C GLY A 638 -18.80 -8.39 24.97
N GLN A 639 -19.03 -9.62 24.49
CA GLN A 639 -18.17 -10.78 24.77
C GLN A 639 -17.03 -10.90 23.76
N LEU A 640 -15.86 -11.33 24.22
CA LEU A 640 -14.69 -11.59 23.36
C LEU A 640 -14.73 -13.02 22.82
N LEU A 641 -14.95 -13.15 21.51
CA LEU A 641 -14.99 -14.44 20.81
C LEU A 641 -13.62 -14.84 20.23
N GLY A 642 -12.67 -13.91 20.14
CA GLY A 642 -11.35 -14.19 19.59
C GLY A 642 -10.57 -12.96 19.15
N ALA A 643 -9.48 -13.20 18.43
CA ALA A 643 -8.59 -12.17 17.90
C ALA A 643 -8.06 -12.55 16.51
N VAL A 644 -7.91 -11.54 15.65
CA VAL A 644 -7.23 -11.61 14.37
C VAL A 644 -5.87 -10.93 14.49
N LEU A 645 -4.79 -11.65 14.18
CA LEU A 645 -3.42 -11.19 14.25
C LEU A 645 -2.89 -10.97 12.83
N ILE A 646 -2.53 -9.72 12.52
CA ILE A 646 -2.17 -9.28 11.17
C ILE A 646 -0.69 -8.90 11.13
N GLY A 647 0.06 -9.51 10.22
CA GLY A 647 1.46 -9.19 9.97
C GLY A 647 1.67 -8.24 8.79
N GLU A 648 2.89 -8.23 8.27
CA GLU A 648 3.28 -7.34 7.17
C GLU A 648 2.55 -7.64 5.85
N LYS A 649 2.29 -6.59 5.05
CA LYS A 649 1.88 -6.72 3.65
C LYS A 649 3.05 -7.14 2.75
N ARG A 650 2.78 -7.91 1.69
CA ARG A 650 3.76 -8.26 0.63
C ARG A 650 4.24 -7.04 -0.17
N SER A 651 3.46 -5.96 -0.18
CA SER A 651 3.80 -4.66 -0.77
C SER A 651 4.77 -3.85 0.10
N GLU A 652 4.94 -4.20 1.38
CA GLU A 652 5.71 -3.43 2.38
C GLU A 652 5.22 -1.98 2.57
N THR A 653 3.97 -1.69 2.18
CA THR A 653 3.32 -0.41 2.43
C THR A 653 2.69 -0.42 3.83
N PRO A 654 2.64 0.73 4.54
CA PRO A 654 1.93 0.83 5.82
C PRO A 654 0.42 0.54 5.64
N PHE A 655 -0.25 0.15 6.72
CA PHE A 655 -1.70 0.04 6.77
C PHE A 655 -2.33 1.45 6.80
N HIS A 656 -3.26 1.71 5.89
CA HIS A 656 -4.05 2.93 5.83
C HIS A 656 -5.41 2.74 6.52
N ARG A 657 -6.17 3.83 6.69
CA ARG A 657 -7.49 3.80 7.33
C ARG A 657 -8.43 2.80 6.65
N ASP A 658 -8.52 2.82 5.33
CA ASP A 658 -9.35 1.89 4.53
C ASP A 658 -9.00 0.41 4.80
N ASP A 659 -7.72 0.08 5.03
CA ASP A 659 -7.29 -1.27 5.35
C ASP A 659 -7.78 -1.72 6.72
N LEU A 660 -7.73 -0.81 7.70
CA LEU A 660 -8.17 -1.07 9.05
C LEU A 660 -9.71 -1.15 9.12
N ASP A 661 -10.42 -0.28 8.38
CA ASP A 661 -11.88 -0.32 8.26
C ASP A 661 -12.34 -1.66 7.68
N PHE A 662 -11.63 -2.14 6.66
CA PHE A 662 -11.85 -3.47 6.08
C PHE A 662 -11.64 -4.59 7.10
N LEU A 663 -10.54 -4.55 7.86
CA LEU A 663 -10.24 -5.56 8.88
C LEU A 663 -11.31 -5.57 9.99
N SER A 664 -11.78 -4.41 10.44
CA SER A 664 -12.87 -4.30 11.41
C SER A 664 -14.17 -4.91 10.89
N TYR A 665 -14.53 -4.65 9.63
CA TYR A 665 -15.70 -5.27 8.99
C TYR A 665 -15.58 -6.80 8.93
N VAL A 666 -14.41 -7.32 8.57
CA VAL A 666 -14.14 -8.77 8.59
C VAL A 666 -14.30 -9.35 9.99
N ALA A 667 -13.76 -8.69 11.02
CA ALA A 667 -13.87 -9.15 12.41
C ALA A 667 -15.33 -9.19 12.90
N GLN A 668 -16.13 -8.18 12.56
CA GLN A 668 -17.55 -8.13 12.93
C GLN A 668 -18.37 -9.24 12.24
N GLN A 669 -18.11 -9.51 10.96
CA GLN A 669 -18.78 -10.60 10.25
C GLN A 669 -18.31 -11.97 10.73
N ALA A 670 -17.03 -12.12 11.06
CA ALA A 670 -16.51 -13.34 11.67
C ALA A 670 -17.19 -13.64 13.01
N ALA A 671 -17.44 -12.61 13.84
CA ALA A 671 -18.13 -12.76 15.12
C ALA A 671 -19.49 -13.46 14.96
N VAL A 672 -20.29 -13.04 13.97
CA VAL A 672 -21.60 -13.63 13.69
C VAL A 672 -21.50 -15.10 13.30
N ALA A 673 -20.52 -15.49 12.47
CA ALA A 673 -20.37 -16.90 12.10
C ALA A 673 -19.79 -17.77 13.22
N ILE A 674 -18.90 -17.22 14.04
CA ILE A 674 -18.37 -17.94 15.20
C ILE A 674 -19.50 -18.24 16.19
N GLU A 675 -20.37 -17.25 16.45
CA GLU A 675 -21.56 -17.42 17.28
C GLU A 675 -22.51 -18.48 16.72
N ASN A 676 -22.81 -18.42 15.42
CA ASN A 676 -23.63 -19.43 14.75
C ASN A 676 -23.00 -20.84 14.81
N ALA A 677 -21.67 -20.95 14.68
CA ALA A 677 -20.97 -22.23 14.78
C ALA A 677 -21.08 -22.82 16.20
N PHE A 678 -20.89 -22.00 17.24
CA PHE A 678 -21.06 -22.44 18.63
C PHE A 678 -22.51 -22.84 18.95
N LEU A 679 -23.49 -22.09 18.45
CA LEU A 679 -24.91 -22.44 18.59
C LEU A 679 -25.23 -23.77 17.91
N HIS A 680 -24.75 -23.97 16.68
CA HIS A 680 -24.98 -25.21 15.95
C HIS A 680 -24.35 -26.42 16.64
N GLU A 681 -23.13 -26.29 17.15
CA GLU A 681 -22.46 -27.37 17.92
C GLU A 681 -23.27 -27.74 19.17
N THR A 682 -23.75 -26.73 19.90
CA THR A 682 -24.58 -26.92 21.11
C THR A 682 -25.89 -27.62 20.78
N ILE A 683 -26.60 -27.19 19.73
CA ILE A 683 -27.86 -27.79 19.29
C ILE A 683 -27.63 -29.25 18.86
N THR A 684 -26.57 -29.51 18.08
CA THR A 684 -26.28 -30.86 17.59
C THR A 684 -26.01 -31.84 18.74
N GLU A 685 -25.26 -31.40 19.76
CA GLU A 685 -24.98 -32.23 20.93
C GLU A 685 -26.25 -32.47 21.78
N GLN A 686 -27.09 -31.44 21.96
CA GLN A 686 -28.37 -31.59 22.64
C GLN A 686 -29.32 -32.55 21.91
N GLU A 687 -29.43 -32.45 20.59
CA GLU A 687 -30.23 -33.36 19.77
C GLU A 687 -29.73 -34.81 19.87
N ARG A 688 -28.41 -35.00 19.86
CA ARG A 688 -27.79 -36.32 20.03
C ARG A 688 -28.12 -36.92 21.40
N LEU A 689 -27.92 -36.17 22.49
CA LEU A 689 -28.22 -36.63 23.85
C LEU A 689 -29.70 -36.94 24.03
N LYS A 690 -30.60 -36.10 23.48
CA LYS A 690 -32.03 -36.35 23.48
C LYS A 690 -32.38 -37.65 22.76
N HIS A 691 -31.77 -37.89 21.59
CA HIS A 691 -31.99 -39.12 20.85
C HIS A 691 -31.50 -40.36 21.62
N GLU A 692 -30.34 -40.29 22.27
CA GLU A 692 -29.81 -41.37 23.13
C GLU A 692 -30.76 -41.68 24.31
N LEU A 693 -31.35 -40.66 24.95
CA LEU A 693 -32.34 -40.82 26.02
C LEU A 693 -33.68 -41.41 25.51
N GLU A 694 -34.15 -41.02 24.33
CA GLU A 694 -35.34 -41.60 23.71
C GLU A 694 -35.18 -43.10 23.41
N ILE A 695 -33.97 -43.52 23.01
CA ILE A 695 -33.64 -44.94 22.81
C ILE A 695 -33.69 -45.67 24.16
N ALA A 696 -33.08 -45.10 25.22
CA ALA A 696 -33.10 -45.69 26.55
C ALA A 696 -34.53 -45.85 27.09
N ARG A 697 -35.39 -44.83 26.92
CA ARG A 697 -36.83 -44.89 27.26
C ARG A 697 -37.53 -46.06 26.59
N ARG A 698 -37.31 -46.24 25.29
CA ARG A 698 -37.93 -47.31 24.52
C ARG A 698 -37.51 -48.69 25.02
N ILE A 699 -36.23 -48.86 25.32
CA ILE A 699 -35.69 -50.12 25.87
C ILE A 699 -36.34 -50.43 27.23
N GLN A 700 -36.38 -49.44 28.14
CA GLN A 700 -37.00 -49.59 29.46
C GLN A 700 -38.49 -49.94 29.38
N LEU A 701 -39.28 -49.17 28.63
CA LEU A 701 -40.72 -49.44 28.50
C LEU A 701 -41.00 -50.80 27.83
N SER A 702 -40.13 -51.25 26.93
CA SER A 702 -40.25 -52.58 26.32
C SER A 702 -39.85 -53.74 27.25
N SER A 703 -39.12 -53.45 28.33
CA SER A 703 -38.75 -54.47 29.31
C SER A 703 -39.85 -54.68 30.36
N LEU A 704 -40.67 -53.67 30.65
CA LEU A 704 -41.84 -53.78 31.52
C LEU A 704 -42.95 -54.63 30.86
N PRO A 705 -43.84 -55.28 31.64
CA PRO A 705 -44.94 -56.06 31.08
C PRO A 705 -45.88 -55.22 30.21
N THR A 706 -46.09 -55.66 28.97
CA THR A 706 -47.06 -55.05 28.04
C THR A 706 -48.42 -55.73 28.03
N GLU A 707 -48.50 -56.97 28.51
CA GLU A 707 -49.73 -57.75 28.60
C GLU A 707 -49.95 -58.23 30.04
N SER A 708 -51.20 -58.23 30.48
CA SER A 708 -51.60 -58.81 31.75
C SER A 708 -51.61 -60.35 31.67
N PRO A 709 -51.21 -61.06 32.74
CA PRO A 709 -51.32 -62.51 32.78
C PRO A 709 -52.78 -62.96 32.75
N ALA A 710 -53.08 -63.99 31.94
CA ALA A 710 -54.41 -64.58 31.84
C ALA A 710 -54.56 -65.75 32.84
N LEU A 711 -54.86 -65.43 34.11
CA LEU A 711 -55.06 -66.45 35.15
C LEU A 711 -56.56 -66.56 35.51
N PRO A 712 -57.21 -67.71 35.30
CA PRO A 712 -58.61 -67.89 35.69
C PRO A 712 -58.84 -67.58 37.17
N GLY A 713 -59.85 -66.74 37.45
CA GLY A 713 -60.19 -66.31 38.82
C GLY A 713 -59.44 -65.08 39.32
N LEU A 714 -58.50 -64.51 38.56
CA LEU A 714 -57.88 -63.21 38.85
C LEU A 714 -57.95 -62.30 37.62
N ASP A 715 -58.40 -61.06 37.83
CA ASP A 715 -58.35 -59.98 36.85
C ASP A 715 -57.20 -59.02 37.23
N ILE A 716 -56.20 -58.90 36.35
CA ILE A 716 -54.93 -58.23 36.65
C ILE A 716 -54.66 -57.15 35.61
N ALA A 717 -54.27 -55.96 36.05
CA ALA A 717 -53.83 -54.89 35.17
C ALA A 717 -52.77 -54.04 35.85
N GLY A 718 -51.88 -53.45 35.06
CA GLY A 718 -50.84 -52.58 35.58
C GLY A 718 -50.32 -51.65 34.51
N THR A 719 -49.81 -50.51 34.97
CA THR A 719 -49.29 -49.44 34.12
C THR A 719 -48.21 -48.69 34.87
N SER A 720 -47.21 -48.21 34.14
CA SER A 720 -46.15 -47.35 34.66
C SER A 720 -45.88 -46.21 33.70
N VAL A 721 -45.78 -44.99 34.22
CA VAL A 721 -45.47 -43.77 33.45
C VAL A 721 -44.26 -43.08 34.09
N PRO A 722 -43.10 -43.04 33.41
CA PRO A 722 -41.93 -42.35 33.94
C PRO A 722 -42.12 -40.82 33.97
N ALA A 723 -41.62 -40.16 35.02
CA ALA A 723 -41.67 -38.70 35.18
C ALA A 723 -40.64 -37.95 34.32
N LEU A 724 -39.50 -38.58 34.02
CA LEU A 724 -38.48 -38.07 33.10
C LEU A 724 -38.44 -38.92 31.81
N GLU A 725 -37.40 -38.78 30.99
CA GLU A 725 -37.20 -39.62 29.81
C GLU A 725 -37.14 -41.11 30.20
N VAL A 726 -36.52 -41.44 31.33
CA VAL A 726 -36.41 -42.80 31.92
C VAL A 726 -36.64 -42.75 33.43
N GLY A 727 -37.15 -43.85 34.00
CA GLY A 727 -37.61 -43.94 35.39
C GLY A 727 -36.86 -44.93 36.30
N GLY A 728 -37.02 -44.83 37.62
CA GLY A 728 -36.60 -45.81 38.63
C GLY A 728 -37.64 -46.88 38.95
N ASP A 729 -38.91 -46.63 38.64
CA ASP A 729 -40.02 -47.53 38.95
C ASP A 729 -39.96 -48.87 38.20
N TYR A 730 -40.41 -49.92 38.87
CA TYR A 730 -40.50 -51.27 38.35
C TYR A 730 -41.82 -51.93 38.73
N PHE A 731 -42.45 -52.58 37.76
CA PHE A 731 -43.42 -53.63 38.05
C PHE A 731 -43.23 -54.83 37.15
N ASP A 732 -43.61 -56.01 37.63
CA ASP A 732 -43.57 -57.23 36.83
C ASP A 732 -44.60 -58.26 37.30
N TYR A 733 -44.96 -59.15 36.38
CA TYR A 733 -45.76 -60.34 36.65
C TYR A 733 -44.85 -61.56 36.47
N LEU A 734 -44.50 -62.19 37.58
CA LEU A 734 -43.59 -63.32 37.59
C LEU A 734 -44.36 -64.63 37.86
N ASN A 735 -43.83 -65.75 37.37
CA ASN A 735 -44.37 -67.10 37.61
C ASN A 735 -45.85 -67.27 37.25
N ASP A 736 -46.23 -66.97 36.02
CA ASP A 736 -47.59 -67.05 35.46
C ASP A 736 -48.03 -68.48 35.07
N LYS A 737 -47.47 -69.50 35.72
CA LYS A 737 -47.73 -70.92 35.46
C LYS A 737 -48.29 -71.59 36.71
N ASP A 738 -49.05 -72.68 36.53
CA ASP A 738 -49.56 -73.54 37.60
C ASP A 738 -50.39 -72.81 38.67
N ASP A 739 -51.41 -72.06 38.25
CA ASP A 739 -52.41 -71.38 39.10
C ASP A 739 -51.85 -70.33 40.08
N ASN A 740 -50.61 -69.87 39.84
CA ASN A 740 -49.95 -68.84 40.63
C ASN A 740 -49.57 -67.63 39.77
N VAL A 741 -49.43 -66.48 40.42
CA VAL A 741 -48.82 -65.28 39.84
C VAL A 741 -48.20 -64.43 40.94
N THR A 742 -46.98 -63.99 40.75
CA THR A 742 -46.29 -63.06 41.65
C THR A 742 -46.26 -61.67 41.05
N VAL A 743 -46.96 -60.74 41.70
CA VAL A 743 -46.90 -59.31 41.37
C VAL A 743 -45.76 -58.68 42.14
N ILE A 744 -44.92 -57.93 41.44
CA ILE A 744 -43.86 -57.12 42.02
C ILE A 744 -44.12 -55.66 41.64
N VAL A 745 -44.04 -54.75 42.61
CA VAL A 745 -43.94 -53.30 42.39
C VAL A 745 -42.80 -52.77 43.25
N GLY A 746 -41.97 -51.88 42.72
CA GLY A 746 -40.88 -51.28 43.46
C GLY A 746 -40.32 -50.04 42.80
N ASP A 747 -39.48 -49.33 43.54
CA ASP A 747 -38.84 -48.08 43.13
C ASP A 747 -37.37 -48.03 43.57
N VAL A 748 -36.52 -47.47 42.71
CA VAL A 748 -35.10 -47.22 42.96
C VAL A 748 -34.90 -45.79 43.43
N SER A 749 -34.24 -45.60 44.57
CA SER A 749 -33.89 -44.28 45.06
C SER A 749 -33.02 -43.50 44.05
N GLY A 750 -33.41 -42.27 43.71
CA GLY A 750 -32.74 -41.45 42.70
C GLY A 750 -33.63 -41.26 41.48
N LYS A 751 -33.15 -40.57 40.43
CA LYS A 751 -33.94 -40.26 39.23
C LYS A 751 -33.11 -40.36 37.96
N GLY A 752 -33.79 -40.44 36.81
CA GLY A 752 -33.16 -40.42 35.49
C GLY A 752 -32.39 -41.71 35.17
N THR A 753 -31.32 -41.58 34.40
CA THR A 753 -30.62 -42.72 33.77
C THR A 753 -30.02 -43.71 34.77
N SER A 754 -29.46 -43.24 35.88
CA SER A 754 -28.87 -44.12 36.90
C SER A 754 -29.93 -45.01 37.58
N ALA A 755 -31.10 -44.46 37.92
CA ALA A 755 -32.20 -45.21 38.54
C ALA A 755 -32.73 -46.30 37.57
N ALA A 756 -32.93 -45.95 36.30
CA ALA A 756 -33.37 -46.87 35.25
C ALA A 756 -32.42 -48.07 35.02
N LEU A 757 -31.12 -47.86 35.14
CA LEU A 757 -30.11 -48.92 35.01
C LEU A 757 -30.17 -49.91 36.19
N TYR A 758 -30.31 -49.41 37.42
CA TYR A 758 -30.48 -50.27 38.59
C TYR A 758 -31.83 -50.99 38.59
N MET A 759 -32.88 -50.34 38.09
CA MET A 759 -34.18 -50.96 37.85
C MET A 759 -34.05 -52.16 36.90
N SER A 760 -33.47 -51.96 35.72
CA SER A 760 -33.26 -53.02 34.72
C SER A 760 -32.42 -54.19 35.26
N ARG A 761 -31.44 -53.88 36.13
CA ARG A 761 -30.65 -54.91 36.81
C ARG A 761 -31.49 -55.72 37.79
N MET A 762 -32.31 -55.06 38.60
CA MET A 762 -33.21 -55.76 39.53
C MET A 762 -34.18 -56.66 38.78
N GLN A 763 -34.74 -56.17 37.68
CA GLN A 763 -35.61 -56.97 36.82
C GLN A 763 -34.94 -58.28 36.40
N GLY A 764 -33.70 -58.21 35.90
CA GLY A 764 -32.92 -59.39 35.53
C GLY A 764 -32.68 -60.35 36.70
N ILE A 765 -32.40 -59.82 37.89
CA ILE A 765 -32.22 -60.60 39.12
C ILE A 765 -33.52 -61.33 39.50
N LEU A 766 -34.65 -60.62 39.57
CA LEU A 766 -35.93 -61.20 39.98
C LEU A 766 -36.43 -62.25 38.98
N ARG A 767 -36.38 -61.95 37.68
CA ARG A 767 -36.76 -62.91 36.63
C ARG A 767 -35.89 -64.16 36.64
N SER A 768 -34.62 -64.05 37.02
CA SER A 768 -33.75 -65.21 37.16
C SER A 768 -34.10 -66.03 38.41
N LEU A 769 -34.29 -65.37 39.55
CA LEU A 769 -34.55 -66.03 40.82
C LEU A 769 -35.93 -66.69 40.90
N ILE A 770 -36.96 -66.13 40.25
CA ILE A 770 -38.31 -66.70 40.31
C ILE A 770 -38.39 -68.10 39.67
N THR A 771 -37.46 -68.46 38.79
CA THR A 771 -37.42 -69.80 38.16
C THR A 771 -37.21 -70.93 39.17
N PHE A 772 -36.77 -70.62 40.39
CA PHE A 772 -36.64 -71.58 41.49
C PHE A 772 -37.92 -71.71 42.34
N ASN A 773 -39.04 -71.14 41.91
CA ASN A 773 -40.35 -71.17 42.58
C ASN A 773 -40.30 -70.67 44.04
N LEU A 774 -39.48 -69.64 44.26
CA LEU A 774 -39.27 -69.02 45.58
C LEU A 774 -40.51 -68.25 46.02
N LYS A 775 -40.80 -68.28 47.31
CA LYS A 775 -41.83 -67.41 47.91
C LYS A 775 -41.37 -65.95 47.93
N PRO A 776 -42.28 -64.96 48.02
CA PRO A 776 -41.93 -63.54 47.99
C PRO A 776 -40.83 -63.14 48.99
N ARG A 777 -40.87 -63.65 50.23
CA ARG A 777 -39.82 -63.35 51.22
C ARG A 777 -38.45 -63.89 50.80
N GLU A 778 -38.39 -65.14 50.36
CA GLU A 778 -37.14 -65.79 49.92
C GLU A 778 -36.58 -65.11 48.67
N LEU A 779 -37.45 -64.79 47.70
CA LEU A 779 -37.11 -64.06 46.48
C LEU A 779 -36.41 -62.74 46.81
N LEU A 780 -36.96 -61.94 47.73
CA LEU A 780 -36.39 -60.64 48.12
C LEU A 780 -35.07 -60.79 48.90
N ILE A 781 -34.90 -61.82 49.71
CA ILE A 781 -33.63 -62.11 50.40
C ILE A 781 -32.53 -62.42 49.39
N HIS A 782 -32.78 -63.32 48.44
CA HIS A 782 -31.80 -63.66 47.41
C HIS A 782 -31.52 -62.48 46.46
N ALA A 783 -32.55 -61.71 46.13
CA ALA A 783 -32.43 -60.48 45.37
C ALA A 783 -31.48 -59.47 46.05
N ASN A 784 -31.65 -59.25 47.36
CA ASN A 784 -30.84 -58.32 48.12
C ASN A 784 -29.35 -58.73 48.15
N VAL A 785 -29.04 -60.04 48.24
CA VAL A 785 -27.66 -60.55 48.13
C VAL A 785 -27.03 -60.19 46.79
N LEU A 786 -27.74 -60.44 45.69
CA LEU A 786 -27.21 -60.22 44.34
C LEU A 786 -27.10 -58.74 43.98
N LEU A 787 -28.03 -57.92 44.48
CA LEU A 787 -28.01 -56.48 44.28
C LEU A 787 -26.82 -55.83 45.01
N GLN A 788 -26.60 -56.17 46.28
CA GLN A 788 -25.57 -55.56 47.13
C GLN A 788 -24.13 -55.74 46.62
N GLN A 789 -23.85 -56.81 45.88
CA GLN A 789 -22.49 -57.09 45.39
C GLN A 789 -21.94 -55.97 44.51
N ASN A 790 -22.79 -55.21 43.80
CA ASN A 790 -22.32 -54.09 42.97
C ASN A 790 -23.35 -52.94 42.90
N LEU A 791 -24.03 -52.65 44.02
CA LEU A 791 -24.83 -51.44 44.18
C LEU A 791 -23.95 -50.33 44.78
N GLU A 792 -23.99 -49.12 44.23
CA GLU A 792 -23.31 -47.98 44.85
C GLU A 792 -24.00 -47.61 46.16
N LYS A 793 -23.23 -47.17 47.17
CA LYS A 793 -23.73 -46.94 48.54
C LYS A 793 -24.88 -45.93 48.67
N GLN A 794 -25.07 -45.07 47.67
CA GLN A 794 -26.12 -44.05 47.66
C GLN A 794 -27.45 -44.53 47.08
N PHE A 795 -27.49 -45.71 46.47
CA PHE A 795 -28.71 -46.29 45.88
C PHE A 795 -29.26 -47.39 46.78
N PHE A 796 -30.58 -47.43 46.89
CA PHE A 796 -31.36 -48.52 47.46
C PHE A 796 -32.63 -48.72 46.63
N MET A 797 -33.33 -49.81 46.88
CA MET A 797 -34.59 -50.08 46.18
C MET A 797 -35.64 -50.53 47.18
N THR A 798 -36.86 -50.03 47.02
CA THR A 798 -38.02 -50.51 47.77
C THR A 798 -38.83 -51.47 46.90
N ILE A 799 -39.30 -52.59 47.44
CA ILE A 799 -40.17 -53.54 46.71
C ILE A 799 -41.33 -54.03 47.58
N LEU A 800 -42.52 -54.12 47.01
CA LEU A 800 -43.66 -54.90 47.49
C LEU A 800 -43.90 -56.09 46.55
N GLY A 801 -43.85 -57.31 47.07
CA GLY A 801 -44.06 -58.53 46.30
C GLY A 801 -45.19 -59.38 46.86
N GLY A 802 -46.13 -59.77 46.00
CA GLY A 802 -47.31 -60.56 46.36
C GLY A 802 -47.50 -61.77 45.44
N SER A 803 -47.41 -62.99 45.98
CA SER A 803 -47.71 -64.23 45.26
C SER A 803 -49.15 -64.66 45.51
N PHE A 804 -49.97 -64.61 44.47
CA PHE A 804 -51.35 -65.06 44.47
C PHE A 804 -51.43 -66.51 44.00
N ASN A 805 -52.21 -67.32 44.72
CA ASN A 805 -52.61 -68.66 44.29
C ASN A 805 -54.13 -68.66 44.06
N ALA A 806 -54.56 -68.83 42.81
CA ALA A 806 -55.97 -68.75 42.42
C ALA A 806 -56.82 -69.89 42.98
N ASN A 807 -56.25 -71.11 43.06
CA ASN A 807 -56.96 -72.30 43.54
C ASN A 807 -57.29 -72.24 45.04
N SER A 808 -56.29 -71.90 45.86
CA SER A 808 -56.44 -71.81 47.31
C SER A 808 -57.00 -70.47 47.78
N LYS A 809 -57.13 -69.49 46.88
CA LYS A 809 -57.50 -68.10 47.17
C LYS A 809 -56.65 -67.50 48.29
N THR A 810 -55.33 -67.66 48.18
CA THR A 810 -54.38 -67.11 49.14
C THR A 810 -53.35 -66.21 48.48
N LEU A 811 -52.99 -65.14 49.20
CA LEU A 811 -51.91 -64.20 48.86
C LEU A 811 -50.82 -64.32 49.92
N LEU A 812 -49.58 -64.58 49.49
CA LEU A 812 -48.37 -64.40 50.31
C LEU A 812 -47.73 -63.07 49.95
N LEU A 813 -47.47 -62.22 50.93
CA LEU A 813 -46.98 -60.85 50.75
C LEU A 813 -45.67 -60.65 51.51
N ALA A 814 -44.70 -59.99 50.87
CA ALA A 814 -43.48 -59.51 51.52
C ALA A 814 -43.18 -58.08 51.07
N ARG A 815 -42.81 -57.21 52.01
CA ARG A 815 -42.56 -55.78 51.78
C ARG A 815 -41.14 -55.40 52.19
N ALA A 816 -40.27 -55.16 51.22
CA ALA A 816 -38.94 -54.61 51.43
C ALA A 816 -38.98 -53.07 51.39
N GLY A 817 -39.55 -52.47 52.43
CA GLY A 817 -39.53 -51.00 52.63
C GLY A 817 -40.46 -50.17 51.74
N HIS A 818 -41.19 -50.78 50.80
CA HIS A 818 -42.09 -50.07 49.87
C HIS A 818 -43.40 -49.62 50.51
N LEU A 819 -44.27 -48.95 49.74
CA LEU A 819 -45.60 -48.54 50.20
C LEU A 819 -46.48 -49.73 50.67
N PRO A 820 -47.53 -49.48 51.47
CA PRO A 820 -48.51 -50.49 51.86
C PRO A 820 -49.19 -51.17 50.66
N LEU A 821 -49.65 -52.40 50.85
CA LEU A 821 -50.67 -52.96 49.97
C LEU A 821 -52.04 -52.39 50.37
N TYR A 822 -52.76 -51.78 49.43
CA TYR A 822 -54.12 -51.31 49.67
C TYR A 822 -55.11 -52.42 49.29
N TYR A 823 -55.70 -53.05 50.30
CA TYR A 823 -56.54 -54.24 50.15
C TYR A 823 -58.00 -53.93 50.45
N PHE A 824 -58.87 -53.97 49.45
CA PHE A 824 -60.32 -53.92 49.64
C PHE A 824 -60.87 -55.31 49.89
N SER A 825 -61.45 -55.53 51.08
CA SER A 825 -62.18 -56.74 51.41
C SER A 825 -63.67 -56.53 51.17
N LYS A 826 -64.23 -57.27 50.21
CA LYS A 826 -65.67 -57.25 49.90
C LYS A 826 -66.51 -57.74 51.07
N ALA A 827 -66.04 -58.75 51.81
CA ALA A 827 -66.75 -59.29 52.97
C ALA A 827 -66.93 -58.26 54.11
N LYS A 828 -65.99 -57.31 54.24
CA LYS A 828 -66.02 -56.25 55.26
C LYS A 828 -66.44 -54.89 54.71
N GLU A 829 -66.60 -54.76 53.40
CA GLU A 829 -66.80 -53.51 52.66
C GLU A 829 -65.82 -52.39 53.08
N LYS A 830 -64.54 -52.76 53.29
CA LYS A 830 -63.53 -51.85 53.82
C LYS A 830 -62.17 -52.06 53.16
N VAL A 831 -61.43 -50.97 53.02
CA VAL A 831 -60.02 -50.98 52.61
C VAL A 831 -59.13 -51.09 53.86
N GLU A 832 -58.22 -52.05 53.85
CA GLU A 832 -57.19 -52.30 54.85
C GLU A 832 -55.81 -52.00 54.22
N LEU A 833 -54.95 -51.29 54.95
CA LEU A 833 -53.56 -51.08 54.56
C LEU A 833 -52.72 -52.21 55.17
N VAL A 834 -52.14 -53.06 54.34
CA VAL A 834 -51.31 -54.18 54.80
C VAL A 834 -49.84 -53.80 54.69
N THR A 835 -49.19 -53.65 55.85
CA THR A 835 -47.78 -53.21 55.97
C THR A 835 -46.94 -54.20 56.77
N PRO A 836 -46.53 -55.34 56.20
CA PRO A 836 -45.60 -56.25 56.86
C PRO A 836 -44.27 -55.54 57.18
N SER A 837 -43.57 -56.00 58.22
CA SER A 837 -42.24 -55.48 58.55
C SER A 837 -41.23 -55.75 57.42
N GLY A 838 -40.34 -54.78 57.18
CA GLY A 838 -39.22 -54.90 56.26
C GLY A 838 -38.56 -53.56 55.93
N ILE A 839 -37.36 -53.63 55.37
CA ILE A 839 -36.53 -52.48 54.95
C ILE A 839 -36.17 -52.60 53.46
N GLY A 840 -35.79 -51.49 52.83
CA GLY A 840 -35.37 -51.46 51.42
C GLY A 840 -34.14 -52.34 51.14
N LEU A 841 -34.10 -52.90 49.94
CA LEU A 841 -32.95 -53.65 49.43
C LEU A 841 -31.75 -52.71 49.29
N GLY A 842 -30.57 -53.19 49.66
CA GLY A 842 -29.33 -52.41 49.60
C GLY A 842 -29.04 -51.50 50.80
N LEU A 843 -30.00 -51.28 51.71
CA LEU A 843 -29.82 -50.36 52.85
C LEU A 843 -28.92 -50.90 53.98
N ASN A 844 -28.90 -52.22 54.21
CA ASN A 844 -28.19 -52.86 55.32
C ASN A 844 -27.67 -54.24 54.92
N SER A 845 -26.81 -54.86 55.74
CA SER A 845 -26.31 -56.21 55.46
C SER A 845 -27.46 -57.22 55.28
N ASN A 846 -27.25 -58.23 54.44
CA ASN A 846 -28.28 -59.24 54.15
C ASN A 846 -28.83 -59.94 55.40
N SER A 847 -27.99 -60.15 56.42
CA SER A 847 -28.41 -60.77 57.69
C SER A 847 -29.37 -59.91 58.52
N ILE A 848 -29.27 -58.59 58.41
CA ILE A 848 -30.23 -57.66 59.05
C ILE A 848 -31.51 -57.60 58.22
N PHE A 849 -31.37 -57.48 56.89
CA PHE A 849 -32.50 -57.46 55.95
C PHE A 849 -33.41 -58.69 56.14
N GLU A 850 -32.84 -59.90 56.16
CA GLU A 850 -33.59 -61.14 56.33
C GLU A 850 -34.37 -61.20 57.65
N LYS A 851 -33.77 -60.71 58.76
CA LYS A 851 -34.41 -60.71 60.08
C LYS A 851 -35.59 -59.74 60.18
N GLN A 852 -35.55 -58.66 59.42
CA GLN A 852 -36.58 -57.62 59.45
C GLN A 852 -37.73 -57.87 58.47
N LEU A 853 -37.49 -58.70 57.45
CA LEU A 853 -38.47 -59.01 56.42
C LEU A 853 -39.48 -60.07 56.90
N GLU A 854 -40.75 -59.69 56.95
CA GLU A 854 -41.89 -60.52 57.33
C GLU A 854 -42.66 -61.02 56.10
N GLU A 855 -43.14 -62.27 56.15
CA GLU A 855 -44.09 -62.82 55.18
C GLU A 855 -45.50 -62.82 55.78
N HIS A 856 -46.44 -62.16 55.12
CA HIS A 856 -47.82 -62.05 55.58
C HIS A 856 -48.74 -62.83 54.65
N LYS A 857 -49.64 -63.65 55.23
CA LYS A 857 -50.58 -64.48 54.47
C LYS A 857 -51.99 -63.94 54.60
N ILE A 858 -52.64 -63.69 53.46
CA ILE A 858 -54.02 -63.24 53.36
C ILE A 858 -54.84 -64.31 52.65
N ALA A 859 -55.99 -64.68 53.22
CA ALA A 859 -57.01 -65.43 52.50
C ALA A 859 -58.02 -64.44 51.92
N TYR A 860 -58.37 -64.62 50.64
CA TYR A 860 -59.22 -63.68 49.90
C TYR A 860 -60.45 -64.36 49.32
N SER A 861 -61.44 -63.56 48.96
CA SER A 861 -62.72 -63.99 48.38
C SER A 861 -63.03 -63.25 47.09
N ASP A 862 -64.02 -63.74 46.36
CA ASP A 862 -64.40 -63.22 45.04
C ASP A 862 -64.91 -61.78 45.16
N GLY A 863 -64.34 -60.89 44.35
CA GLY A 863 -64.56 -59.45 44.36
C GLY A 863 -63.68 -58.66 45.33
N ASP A 864 -62.74 -59.29 46.04
CA ASP A 864 -61.67 -58.58 46.74
C ASP A 864 -60.70 -57.92 45.75
N VAL A 865 -60.11 -56.78 46.14
CA VAL A 865 -59.19 -56.00 45.28
C VAL A 865 -57.89 -55.67 46.01
N PHE A 866 -56.77 -55.83 45.31
CA PHE A 866 -55.43 -55.55 45.80
C PHE A 866 -54.78 -54.52 44.89
N LEU A 867 -54.39 -53.39 45.46
CA LEU A 867 -53.78 -52.27 44.74
C LEU A 867 -52.36 -52.03 45.25
N PHE A 868 -51.42 -52.13 44.32
CA PHE A 868 -50.01 -51.81 44.48
C PHE A 868 -49.75 -50.48 43.77
N VAL A 869 -49.06 -49.56 44.43
CA VAL A 869 -48.71 -48.24 43.87
C VAL A 869 -47.31 -47.83 44.30
N THR A 870 -46.69 -46.94 43.54
CA THR A 870 -45.46 -46.24 43.91
C THR A 870 -45.77 -44.84 44.46
N ASP A 871 -44.77 -44.19 45.04
CA ASP A 871 -44.91 -42.89 45.69
C ASP A 871 -45.25 -41.76 44.71
N GLY A 872 -44.91 -41.87 43.43
CA GLY A 872 -45.37 -40.93 42.41
C GLY A 872 -46.90 -40.89 42.23
N ILE A 873 -47.66 -41.81 42.82
CA ILE A 873 -49.13 -41.71 42.95
C ILE A 873 -49.52 -40.96 44.23
N THR A 874 -48.94 -41.31 45.37
CA THR A 874 -49.33 -40.73 46.66
C THR A 874 -48.82 -39.31 46.86
N GLU A 875 -47.63 -39.00 46.36
CA GLU A 875 -46.94 -37.71 46.50
C GLU A 875 -47.24 -36.75 45.32
N ALA A 876 -48.04 -37.16 44.33
CA ALA A 876 -48.45 -36.28 43.24
C ALA A 876 -49.23 -35.07 43.79
N ILE A 877 -48.87 -33.86 43.36
CA ILE A 877 -49.43 -32.61 43.91
C ILE A 877 -50.47 -31.99 42.99
N ASP A 878 -51.57 -31.49 43.56
CA ASP A 878 -52.57 -30.70 42.83
C ASP A 878 -52.14 -29.22 42.68
N ASN A 879 -52.96 -28.43 41.97
CA ASN A 879 -52.76 -26.98 41.79
C ASN A 879 -52.76 -26.18 43.10
N HIS A 880 -53.21 -26.77 44.21
CA HIS A 880 -53.17 -26.19 45.56
C HIS A 880 -51.97 -26.68 46.37
N ASN A 881 -51.03 -27.38 45.72
CA ASN A 881 -49.82 -27.94 46.32
C ASN A 881 -50.15 -28.94 47.45
N GLN A 882 -51.26 -29.68 47.32
CA GLN A 882 -51.61 -30.79 48.20
C GLN A 882 -51.35 -32.12 47.50
N GLU A 883 -50.71 -33.04 48.21
CA GLU A 883 -50.50 -34.41 47.75
C GLU A 883 -51.83 -35.16 47.58
N PHE A 884 -51.90 -36.08 46.62
CA PHE A 884 -53.04 -36.97 46.48
C PHE A 884 -53.27 -37.78 47.76
N GLY A 885 -52.20 -38.34 48.31
CA GLY A 885 -52.14 -38.96 49.62
C GLY A 885 -52.93 -40.27 49.75
N GLU A 886 -52.67 -40.98 50.85
CA GLU A 886 -53.27 -42.30 51.11
C GLU A 886 -54.80 -42.24 51.27
N ASN A 887 -55.33 -41.15 51.85
CA ASN A 887 -56.77 -41.01 52.11
C ASN A 887 -57.59 -40.96 50.81
N ARG A 888 -57.11 -40.25 49.77
CA ARG A 888 -57.79 -40.20 48.48
C ARG A 888 -57.67 -41.55 47.76
N LEU A 889 -56.56 -42.26 47.92
CA LEU A 889 -56.39 -43.61 47.36
C LEU A 889 -57.33 -44.65 48.00
N VAL A 890 -57.52 -44.59 49.32
CA VAL A 890 -58.52 -45.40 50.03
C VAL A 890 -59.93 -45.10 49.54
N THR A 891 -60.26 -43.82 49.39
CA THR A 891 -61.56 -43.37 48.88
C THR A 891 -61.79 -43.85 47.44
N PHE A 892 -60.74 -43.78 46.60
CA PHE A 892 -60.75 -44.27 45.23
C PHE A 892 -61.10 -45.77 45.17
N LEU A 893 -60.43 -46.59 45.98
CA LEU A 893 -60.72 -48.02 46.04
C LEU A 893 -62.16 -48.31 46.49
N GLN A 894 -62.65 -47.60 47.50
CA GLN A 894 -64.04 -47.74 47.96
C GLN A 894 -65.05 -47.42 46.86
N GLN A 895 -64.80 -46.40 46.05
CA GLN A 895 -65.73 -45.95 45.00
C GLN A 895 -65.67 -46.78 43.71
N HIS A 896 -64.57 -47.50 43.47
CA HIS A 896 -64.32 -48.14 42.18
C HIS A 896 -64.02 -49.64 42.25
N HIS A 897 -64.15 -50.27 43.44
CA HIS A 897 -63.95 -51.72 43.62
C HIS A 897 -64.80 -52.61 42.70
N ASP A 898 -65.97 -52.13 42.23
CA ASP A 898 -66.83 -52.88 41.30
C ASP A 898 -66.30 -52.97 39.87
N LYS A 899 -65.38 -52.06 39.47
CA LYS A 899 -64.80 -52.04 38.12
C LYS A 899 -63.81 -53.20 37.91
N ASN A 900 -63.49 -53.52 36.66
CA ASN A 900 -62.39 -54.46 36.36
C ASN A 900 -61.03 -53.79 36.58
N ALA A 901 -59.96 -54.58 36.73
CA ALA A 901 -58.62 -54.10 37.07
C ALA A 901 -58.11 -53.05 36.07
N LYS A 902 -58.34 -53.27 34.77
CA LYS A 902 -57.92 -52.36 33.71
C LYS A 902 -58.64 -51.00 33.78
N GLU A 903 -59.95 -51.02 34.04
CA GLU A 903 -60.74 -49.80 34.25
C GLU A 903 -60.29 -49.05 35.51
N MET A 904 -59.94 -49.77 36.58
CA MET A 904 -59.40 -49.13 37.79
C MET A 904 -58.07 -48.43 37.51
N CYS A 905 -57.11 -49.09 36.84
CA CYS A 905 -55.86 -48.45 36.41
C CYS A 905 -56.13 -47.22 35.54
N HIS A 906 -57.05 -47.32 34.58
CA HIS A 906 -57.38 -46.20 33.69
C HIS A 906 -57.99 -45.01 34.44
N VAL A 907 -58.94 -45.25 35.34
CA VAL A 907 -59.59 -44.18 36.12
C VAL A 907 -58.58 -43.51 37.05
N LEU A 908 -57.73 -44.29 37.73
CA LEU A 908 -56.71 -43.73 38.61
C LEU A 908 -55.71 -42.89 37.82
N MET A 909 -55.16 -43.40 36.70
CA MET A 909 -54.26 -42.63 35.84
C MET A 909 -54.92 -41.38 35.25
N SER A 910 -56.20 -41.45 34.88
CA SER A 910 -56.93 -40.26 34.40
C SER A 910 -57.12 -39.21 35.50
N THR A 911 -57.26 -39.64 36.76
CA THR A 911 -57.30 -38.76 37.93
C THR A 911 -55.92 -38.11 38.15
N MET A 912 -54.84 -38.89 37.98
CA MET A 912 -53.47 -38.41 38.12
C MET A 912 -53.08 -37.37 37.07
N ALA A 913 -53.78 -37.28 35.94
CA ALA A 913 -53.55 -36.23 34.94
C ALA A 913 -53.87 -34.81 35.45
N GLU A 914 -54.63 -34.69 36.54
CA GLU A 914 -54.91 -33.41 37.22
C GLU A 914 -53.83 -33.03 38.25
N TYR A 915 -52.83 -33.90 38.47
CA TYR A 915 -51.76 -33.74 39.44
C TYR A 915 -50.40 -33.68 38.74
N GLU A 916 -49.49 -32.85 39.25
CA GLU A 916 -48.11 -32.83 38.81
C GLU A 916 -47.31 -33.82 39.64
N SER A 917 -46.82 -34.91 39.02
CA SER A 917 -45.89 -35.83 39.66
C SER A 917 -44.45 -35.49 39.29
N ARG A 918 -43.58 -35.47 40.29
CA ARG A 918 -42.13 -35.39 40.11
C ARG A 918 -41.45 -36.76 40.12
N ASP A 919 -42.21 -37.82 40.38
CA ASP A 919 -41.75 -39.20 40.39
C ASP A 919 -42.57 -40.10 39.47
N ASP A 920 -42.01 -41.26 39.19
CA ASP A 920 -42.64 -42.24 38.32
C ASP A 920 -43.96 -42.76 38.90
N GLN A 921 -44.94 -42.99 38.03
CA GLN A 921 -46.30 -43.35 38.42
C GLN A 921 -46.57 -44.79 38.03
N THR A 922 -46.51 -45.70 38.99
CA THR A 922 -46.77 -47.13 38.77
C THR A 922 -47.95 -47.61 39.58
N ILE A 923 -48.84 -48.34 38.92
CA ILE A 923 -50.07 -48.90 39.48
C ILE A 923 -50.20 -50.35 39.03
N VAL A 924 -50.48 -51.26 39.94
CA VAL A 924 -50.93 -52.63 39.62
C VAL A 924 -52.16 -52.98 40.45
N VAL A 925 -53.20 -53.46 39.79
CA VAL A 925 -54.46 -53.91 40.38
C VAL A 925 -54.63 -55.40 40.14
N VAL A 926 -54.94 -56.15 41.19
CA VAL A 926 -55.37 -57.54 41.14
C VAL A 926 -56.75 -57.64 41.78
N LYS A 927 -57.74 -58.13 41.04
CA LYS A 927 -59.10 -58.35 41.51
C LYS A 927 -59.43 -59.83 41.46
N ALA A 928 -59.93 -60.38 42.57
CA ALA A 928 -60.43 -61.75 42.60
C ALA A 928 -61.78 -61.84 41.86
N GLY A 929 -61.89 -62.79 40.93
CA GLY A 929 -63.02 -62.94 40.01
C GLY A 929 -64.27 -63.59 40.59
#